data_AF-A0AA46ZTF4-F1
#
_entry.id   AF-A0AA46ZTF4-F1
#
_cell.length_a   1.000
_cell.length_b   1.000
_cell.length_c   1.000
_cell.angle_alpha   90.00
_cell.angle_beta   90.00
_cell.angle_gamma   90.00
#
_symmetry.space_group_name_H-M   'P 1'
#
loop_
_entity.id
_entity.type
_entity.pdbx_description
1 polymer ?
#
loop_
_entity_poly.entity_id
_entity_poly.type
_entity_poly.pdbx_seq_one_letter_code
_entity_poly.pdbx_strand_id
1 'polypeptide(L)'
;MFQTPYNAAPFSRFAPTDYLPAIQKAIAKSLKEIDTIAHNPEVPTYMNTIQPLAYVGLELDRLTAMFFNLNSAETNETLQAEAQRISPLLTDYSNDIRLNEALFKRVETVYKTRNYLSASPEQHTLLEKTYKSFTRNGANLSSNDKEHLRRIDKELARLKLKFSENVLAETQHYQWVITHKEELSGLPDFVLEMLATEAKKHHKEGWVITLDLPVYTAVMKYANNRELRRKLFIDYHSRCAGDSAYNNEANVLRIAELRAQRASLLGYPDYASLVLEERMAETSEKVMDFLNELLDKAKPQAIKELEELKAFSGLDDFQQWDFPYYAEKLKQQRYQIDDSLLKPYLSLDKAVEGMFAVAHKLYSLHFTLTDEVEKYHPEVQTYKVTDDKGEYLALFYTDFFPRTGKRNGAWMTSYKEQYTDTEGKDSRPHISIVCNFTRPTASAPSLLTFNELTTLFHEFGHALHGMLSKVTYPSLSGTNVARDFVELPSQLMENWCYEEETLRLFATHYQTGEPLPIEWVQKIKEAGVFMEGLLSVRQLNFGFLDMAWHTYPHLERLEDIRTFEQTVAKETQLYPTVEAMCISPAFSHIFSGGYAAGYYSYKWSEVLDADAFEVFKEAGIFNTEVATRFRREVLSKGSSEKEMTLYKRFRGKEPSIDALMRRAGFDLDKR
;
A
#
# COMPACT_ATOMS: atom_id res chain seq x y z
N MET A 1 6.00 23.64 16.47
CA MET A 1 4.65 23.07 16.27
C MET A 1 3.73 24.10 15.64
N PHE A 2 2.82 23.68 14.75
CA PHE A 2 1.89 24.60 14.07
C PHE A 2 0.87 25.19 15.04
N GLN A 3 0.66 26.50 14.93
CA GLN A 3 -0.35 27.26 15.67
C GLN A 3 -1.64 27.32 14.84
N THR A 4 -2.31 26.19 14.75
CA THR A 4 -3.56 25.94 14.02
C THR A 4 -4.50 25.10 14.90
N PRO A 5 -5.82 25.10 14.66
CA PRO A 5 -6.73 24.18 15.33
C PRO A 5 -6.23 22.73 15.25
N TYR A 6 -6.25 22.02 16.38
CA TYR A 6 -5.71 20.65 16.54
C TYR A 6 -4.22 20.49 16.17
N ASN A 7 -3.49 21.60 16.01
CA ASN A 7 -2.17 21.66 15.41
C ASN A 7 -2.14 21.10 13.97
N ALA A 8 -3.23 21.20 13.20
CA ALA A 8 -3.34 20.72 11.81
C ALA A 8 -2.26 21.30 10.87
N ALA A 9 -1.99 20.60 9.76
CA ALA A 9 -1.03 21.03 8.75
C ALA A 9 -1.52 22.33 8.06
N PRO A 10 -0.72 23.40 8.03
CA PRO A 10 -1.11 24.66 7.39
C PRO A 10 -0.68 24.67 5.92
N PHE A 11 -1.35 23.87 5.08
CA PHE A 11 -0.98 23.68 3.67
C PHE A 11 -0.86 24.99 2.88
N SER A 12 -1.72 25.98 3.14
CA SER A 12 -1.71 27.28 2.44
C SER A 12 -0.48 28.14 2.75
N ARG A 13 0.28 27.81 3.81
CA ARG A 13 1.46 28.57 4.23
C ARG A 13 2.77 28.08 3.62
N PHE A 14 2.73 27.05 2.78
CA PHE A 14 3.89 26.50 2.10
C PHE A 14 3.68 26.49 0.59
N ALA A 15 4.47 27.29 -0.13
CA ALA A 15 4.72 27.03 -1.54
C ALA A 15 5.68 25.83 -1.69
N PRO A 16 5.72 25.15 -2.85
CA PRO A 16 6.67 24.05 -3.10
C PRO A 16 8.13 24.38 -2.74
N THR A 17 8.58 25.61 -3.02
CA THR A 17 9.95 26.08 -2.75
C THR A 17 10.24 26.37 -1.28
N ASP A 18 9.22 26.47 -0.42
CA ASP A 18 9.39 26.75 1.02
C ASP A 18 9.76 25.49 1.81
N TYR A 19 9.48 24.30 1.26
CA TYR A 19 9.74 23.03 1.94
C TYR A 19 11.22 22.77 2.18
N LEU A 20 12.08 23.01 1.18
CA LEU A 20 13.52 22.79 1.31
C LEU A 20 14.15 23.59 2.47
N PRO A 21 14.02 24.93 2.54
CA PRO A 21 14.59 25.68 3.66
C PRO A 21 13.94 25.32 5.01
N ALA A 22 12.64 25.01 5.04
CA ALA A 22 11.97 24.56 6.26
C ALA A 22 12.52 23.21 6.76
N ILE A 23 12.70 22.25 5.86
CA ILE A 23 13.27 20.92 6.14
C ILE A 23 14.73 21.04 6.60
N GLN A 24 15.55 21.87 5.93
CA GLN A 24 16.93 22.11 6.36
C GLN A 24 17.01 22.66 7.80
N LYS A 25 16.12 23.60 8.14
CA LYS A 25 16.02 24.14 9.50
C LYS A 25 15.58 23.07 10.51
N ALA A 26 14.59 22.25 10.15
CA ALA A 26 14.11 21.17 11.00
C ALA A 26 15.17 20.08 11.22
N ILE A 27 15.94 19.72 10.19
CA ILE A 27 17.12 18.84 10.28
C ILE A 27 18.13 19.42 11.27
N ALA A 28 18.53 20.67 11.13
CA ALA A 28 19.52 21.30 12.00
C ALA A 28 19.08 21.32 13.48
N LYS A 29 17.79 21.60 13.72
CA LYS A 29 17.21 21.53 15.07
C LYS A 29 17.25 20.12 15.63
N SER A 30 16.82 19.14 14.85
CA SER A 30 16.83 17.73 15.24
C SER A 30 18.24 17.22 15.57
N LEU A 31 19.23 17.54 14.73
CA LEU A 31 20.63 17.18 14.98
C LEU A 31 21.16 17.78 16.29
N LYS A 32 20.73 18.99 16.67
CA LYS A 32 21.08 19.57 17.97
C LYS A 32 20.44 18.82 19.15
N GLU A 33 19.21 18.35 18.99
CA GLU A 33 18.53 17.50 19.99
C GLU A 33 19.28 16.16 20.12
N ILE A 34 19.66 15.55 19.00
CA ILE A 34 20.52 14.35 18.95
C ILE A 34 21.85 14.58 19.66
N ASP A 35 22.55 15.68 19.37
CA ASP A 35 23.85 15.98 19.98
C ASP A 35 23.73 16.14 21.49
N THR A 36 22.63 16.70 21.98
CA THR A 36 22.35 16.83 23.41
C THR A 36 22.22 15.46 24.07
N ILE A 37 21.55 14.51 23.41
CA ILE A 37 21.42 13.12 23.91
C ILE A 37 22.78 12.42 23.83
N ALA A 38 23.46 12.50 22.69
CA ALA A 38 24.72 11.81 22.42
C ALA A 38 25.85 12.22 23.38
N HIS A 39 25.86 13.48 23.82
CA HIS A 39 26.89 14.06 24.69
C HIS A 39 26.43 14.35 26.12
N ASN A 40 25.28 13.81 26.55
CA ASN A 40 24.86 13.94 27.94
C ASN A 40 25.93 13.28 28.88
N PRO A 41 26.52 14.01 29.85
CA PRO A 41 27.59 13.48 30.69
C PRO A 41 27.11 12.42 31.70
N GLU A 42 25.81 12.33 31.96
CA GLU A 42 25.24 11.31 32.85
C GLU A 42 25.32 9.91 32.23
N VAL A 43 25.41 8.90 33.11
CA VAL A 43 25.36 7.48 32.74
C VAL A 43 24.13 7.22 31.87
N PRO A 44 24.25 6.53 30.71
CA PRO A 44 23.12 6.24 29.84
C PRO A 44 22.02 5.45 30.57
N THR A 45 20.81 5.99 30.53
CA THR A 45 19.59 5.34 31.05
C THR A 45 18.51 5.36 29.97
N TYR A 46 17.45 4.58 30.18
CA TYR A 46 16.26 4.64 29.32
C TYR A 46 15.73 6.09 29.21
N MET A 47 15.60 6.78 30.34
CA MET A 47 15.02 8.13 30.45
C MET A 47 15.87 9.22 29.80
N ASN A 48 17.20 9.11 29.81
CA ASN A 48 18.08 10.14 29.24
C ASN A 48 18.63 9.79 27.84
N THR A 49 18.27 8.62 27.29
CA THR A 49 18.76 8.15 25.99
C THR A 49 17.62 7.66 25.10
N ILE A 50 16.92 6.60 25.48
CA ILE A 50 15.94 5.93 24.60
C ILE A 50 14.64 6.73 24.49
N GLN A 51 14.07 7.13 25.63
CA GLN A 51 12.85 7.92 25.65
C GLN A 51 12.96 9.24 24.89
N PRO A 52 13.99 10.10 25.11
CA PRO A 52 14.08 11.35 24.39
C PRO A 52 14.30 11.13 22.89
N LEU A 53 15.05 10.11 22.47
CA LEU A 53 15.24 9.78 21.05
C LEU A 53 13.91 9.50 20.34
N ALA A 54 12.94 8.91 21.02
CA ALA A 54 11.63 8.61 20.43
C ALA A 54 10.81 9.86 20.07
N TYR A 55 11.16 11.05 20.58
CA TYR A 55 10.45 12.31 20.31
C TYR A 55 11.29 13.32 19.49
N VAL A 56 12.50 12.94 19.09
CA VAL A 56 13.35 13.79 18.24
C VAL A 56 12.78 13.80 16.82
N GLY A 57 12.87 14.96 16.16
CA GLY A 57 12.55 15.06 14.72
C GLY A 57 11.06 15.14 14.39
N LEU A 58 10.15 15.18 15.38
CA LEU A 58 8.70 15.27 15.13
C LEU A 58 8.28 16.43 14.22
N GLU A 59 8.99 17.56 14.28
CA GLU A 59 8.73 18.69 13.37
C GLU A 59 9.14 18.38 11.92
N LEU A 60 10.27 17.68 11.75
CA LEU A 60 10.75 17.24 10.45
C LEU A 60 9.78 16.22 9.85
N ASP A 61 9.33 15.24 10.64
CA ASP A 61 8.38 14.20 10.19
C ASP A 61 7.08 14.80 9.66
N ARG A 62 6.58 15.85 10.31
CA ARG A 62 5.38 16.55 9.84
C ARG A 62 5.59 17.28 8.53
N LEU A 63 6.73 17.95 8.36
CA LEU A 63 7.06 18.66 7.12
C LEU A 63 7.25 17.69 5.95
N THR A 64 7.95 16.57 6.19
CA THR A 64 8.19 15.55 5.16
C THR A 64 6.90 14.82 4.80
N ALA A 65 6.04 14.49 5.77
CA ALA A 65 4.73 13.89 5.50
C ALA A 65 3.85 14.81 4.63
N MET A 66 3.82 16.12 4.92
CA MET A 66 3.12 17.08 4.06
C MET A 66 3.70 17.13 2.65
N PHE A 67 5.03 17.24 2.54
CA PHE A 67 5.73 17.36 1.26
C PHE A 67 5.54 16.12 0.37
N PHE A 68 5.78 14.93 0.90
CA PHE A 68 5.67 13.69 0.13
C PHE A 68 4.22 13.29 -0.15
N ASN A 69 3.26 13.69 0.68
CA ASN A 69 1.86 13.60 0.32
C ASN A 69 1.55 14.49 -0.89
N LEU A 70 1.97 15.77 -0.91
CA LEU A 70 1.80 16.63 -2.08
C LEU A 70 2.50 16.04 -3.31
N ASN A 71 3.73 15.54 -3.17
CA ASN A 71 4.46 14.92 -4.28
C ASN A 71 3.82 13.62 -4.81
N SER A 72 2.86 13.02 -4.09
CA SER A 72 2.13 11.83 -4.54
C SER A 72 0.69 12.12 -4.94
N ALA A 73 0.02 13.06 -4.28
CA ALA A 73 -1.40 13.39 -4.47
C ALA A 73 -1.64 14.63 -5.35
N GLU A 74 -0.66 15.51 -5.49
CA GLU A 74 -0.78 16.83 -6.14
C GLU A 74 0.57 17.33 -6.71
N THR A 75 1.35 16.45 -7.35
CA THR A 75 2.69 16.81 -7.79
C THR A 75 2.71 17.70 -9.04
N ASN A 76 3.80 18.42 -9.20
CA ASN A 76 4.12 19.23 -10.37
C ASN A 76 5.65 19.28 -10.54
N GLU A 77 6.13 19.89 -11.62
CA GLU A 77 7.56 19.97 -11.93
C GLU A 77 8.39 20.60 -10.79
N THR A 78 7.84 21.59 -10.09
CA THR A 78 8.55 22.25 -8.97
C THR A 78 8.64 21.32 -7.76
N LEU A 79 7.55 20.63 -7.40
CA LEU A 79 7.55 19.64 -6.31
C LEU A 79 8.51 18.48 -6.60
N GLN A 80 8.55 17.98 -7.84
CA GLN A 80 9.48 16.93 -8.25
C GLN A 80 10.94 17.41 -8.17
N ALA A 81 11.23 18.62 -8.66
CA ALA A 81 12.57 19.21 -8.56
C ALA A 81 13.01 19.39 -7.10
N GLU A 82 12.11 19.87 -6.23
CA GLU A 82 12.40 19.97 -4.79
C GLU A 82 12.56 18.59 -4.15
N ALA A 83 11.80 17.57 -4.58
CA ALA A 83 11.92 16.20 -4.05
C ALA A 83 13.31 15.61 -4.34
N GLN A 84 13.86 15.88 -5.53
CA GLN A 84 15.22 15.49 -5.91
C GLN A 84 16.30 16.18 -5.06
N ARG A 85 16.03 17.39 -4.54
CA ARG A 85 16.94 18.15 -3.67
C ARG A 85 16.80 17.76 -2.19
N ILE A 86 15.57 17.49 -1.75
CA ILE A 86 15.21 17.18 -0.37
C ILE A 86 15.57 15.74 -0.03
N SER A 87 15.28 14.77 -0.91
CA SER A 87 15.48 13.34 -0.60
C SER A 87 16.91 13.00 -0.17
N PRO A 88 17.98 13.50 -0.84
CA PRO A 88 19.34 13.25 -0.41
C PRO A 88 19.67 13.87 0.96
N LEU A 89 19.10 15.03 1.31
CA LEU A 89 19.30 15.66 2.63
C LEU A 89 18.67 14.83 3.75
N LEU A 90 17.49 14.24 3.51
CA LEU A 90 16.84 13.34 4.47
C LEU A 90 17.63 12.04 4.64
N THR A 91 18.22 11.52 3.55
CA THR A 91 19.14 10.39 3.62
C THR A 91 20.38 10.71 4.43
N ASP A 92 21.02 11.86 4.18
CA ASP A 92 22.19 12.31 4.93
C ASP A 92 21.85 12.47 6.42
N TYR A 93 20.72 13.11 6.76
CA TYR A 93 20.22 13.22 8.13
C TYR A 93 19.99 11.85 8.81
N SER A 94 19.34 10.91 8.11
CA SER A 94 19.13 9.55 8.65
C SER A 94 20.46 8.84 8.91
N ASN A 95 21.45 9.02 8.03
CA ASN A 95 22.80 8.46 8.20
C ASN A 95 23.54 9.13 9.36
N ASP A 96 23.40 10.44 9.52
CA ASP A 96 24.00 11.20 10.63
C ASP A 96 23.52 10.70 11.98
N ILE A 97 22.27 10.26 12.10
CA ILE A 97 21.76 9.64 13.32
C ILE A 97 22.25 8.21 13.46
N ARG A 98 21.98 7.34 12.48
CA ARG A 98 22.22 5.89 12.58
C ARG A 98 23.69 5.53 12.70
N LEU A 99 24.58 6.38 12.19
CA LEU A 99 26.03 6.17 12.20
C LEU A 99 26.75 6.96 13.31
N ASN A 100 26.02 7.73 14.12
CA ASN A 100 26.57 8.50 15.23
C ASN A 100 27.11 7.56 16.33
N GLU A 101 28.43 7.53 16.48
CA GLU A 101 29.11 6.62 17.41
C GLU A 101 28.85 6.95 18.89
N ALA A 102 28.81 8.24 19.23
CA ALA A 102 28.56 8.67 20.60
C ALA A 102 27.13 8.28 21.01
N LEU A 103 26.16 8.54 20.13
CA LEU A 103 24.77 8.16 20.35
C LEU A 103 24.60 6.64 20.46
N PHE A 104 25.18 5.90 19.52
CA PHE A 104 25.06 4.44 19.50
C PHE A 104 25.66 3.81 20.77
N LYS A 105 26.81 4.29 21.26
CA LYS A 105 27.41 3.81 22.53
C LYS A 105 26.44 3.97 23.71
N ARG A 106 25.67 5.06 23.76
CA ARG A 106 24.64 5.26 24.79
C ARG A 106 23.51 4.24 24.64
N VAL A 107 22.97 4.11 23.43
CA VAL A 107 21.89 3.15 23.12
C VAL A 107 22.32 1.72 23.46
N GLU A 108 23.53 1.33 23.04
CA GLU A 108 24.11 0.01 23.31
C GLU A 108 24.28 -0.23 24.81
N THR A 109 24.72 0.77 25.58
CA THR A 109 24.86 0.68 27.04
C THR A 109 23.51 0.34 27.68
N VAL A 110 22.44 1.08 27.33
CA VAL A 110 21.09 0.80 27.84
C VAL A 110 20.63 -0.59 27.40
N TYR A 111 20.82 -0.96 26.13
CA TYR A 111 20.45 -2.26 25.59
C TYR A 111 21.15 -3.44 26.29
N LYS A 112 22.44 -3.31 26.61
CA LYS A 112 23.19 -4.35 27.36
C LYS A 112 22.63 -4.58 28.76
N THR A 113 22.01 -3.57 29.37
CA THR A 113 21.36 -3.67 30.69
C THR A 113 19.87 -4.01 30.64
N ARG A 114 19.29 -4.24 29.46
CA ARG A 114 17.83 -4.38 29.25
C ARG A 114 17.13 -5.38 30.18
N ASN A 115 17.79 -6.50 30.51
CA ASN A 115 17.21 -7.55 31.39
C ASN A 115 17.06 -7.10 32.86
N TYR A 116 17.70 -5.99 33.24
CA TYR A 116 17.64 -5.42 34.59
C TYR A 116 16.77 -4.15 34.65
N LEU A 117 16.23 -3.70 33.50
CA LEU A 117 15.34 -2.56 33.45
C LEU A 117 13.94 -2.98 33.89
N SER A 118 13.36 -2.24 34.85
CA SER A 118 11.93 -2.34 35.15
C SER A 118 11.15 -1.58 34.07
N ALA A 119 11.08 -2.16 32.87
CA ALA A 119 10.43 -1.57 31.70
C ALA A 119 9.11 -2.30 31.37
N SER A 120 8.13 -1.56 30.87
CA SER A 120 6.92 -2.12 30.28
C SER A 120 7.24 -2.86 28.95
N PRO A 121 6.34 -3.73 28.45
CA PRO A 121 6.53 -4.37 27.14
C PRO A 121 6.81 -3.37 26.02
N GLU A 122 6.07 -2.25 25.98
CA GLU A 122 6.27 -1.18 25.00
C GLU A 122 7.66 -0.55 25.12
N GLN A 123 8.14 -0.30 26.34
CA GLN A 123 9.47 0.25 26.56
C GLN A 123 10.58 -0.72 26.12
N HIS A 124 10.40 -2.03 26.35
CA HIS A 124 11.30 -3.06 25.84
C HIS A 124 11.31 -3.09 24.32
N THR A 125 10.14 -3.07 23.68
CA THR A 125 10.03 -3.04 22.22
C THR A 125 10.66 -1.77 21.63
N LEU A 126 10.46 -0.60 22.23
CA LEU A 126 11.14 0.62 21.80
C LEU A 126 12.66 0.48 21.90
N LEU A 127 13.18 -0.04 23.01
CA LEU A 127 14.62 -0.21 23.21
C LEU A 127 15.21 -1.20 22.17
N GLU A 128 14.55 -2.32 21.93
CA GLU A 128 14.98 -3.31 20.94
C GLU A 128 14.98 -2.72 19.52
N LYS A 129 13.87 -2.10 19.10
CA LYS A 129 13.77 -1.45 17.79
C LYS A 129 14.77 -0.31 17.64
N THR A 130 14.96 0.50 18.68
CA THR A 130 15.96 1.57 18.68
C THR A 130 17.34 0.98 18.47
N TYR A 131 17.78 0.03 19.29
CA TYR A 131 19.09 -0.62 19.15
C TYR A 131 19.29 -1.22 17.75
N LYS A 132 18.30 -1.98 17.27
CA LYS A 132 18.30 -2.59 15.94
C LYS A 132 18.37 -1.56 14.81
N SER A 133 17.73 -0.39 14.99
CA SER A 133 17.79 0.70 14.00
C SER A 133 19.22 1.24 13.80
N PHE A 134 20.11 1.09 14.78
CA PHE A 134 21.53 1.40 14.64
C PHE A 134 22.33 0.22 14.07
N THR A 135 22.23 -0.96 14.69
CA THR A 135 23.08 -2.11 14.32
C THR A 135 22.83 -2.58 12.89
N ARG A 136 21.57 -2.60 12.46
CA ARG A 136 21.15 -3.00 11.11
C ARG A 136 21.34 -1.91 10.06
N ASN A 137 21.89 -0.77 10.46
CA ASN A 137 22.17 0.36 9.57
C ASN A 137 23.60 0.89 9.76
N GLY A 138 24.53 0.01 10.16
CA GLY A 138 25.95 0.27 10.01
C GLY A 138 26.62 0.98 11.19
N ALA A 139 25.96 1.11 12.34
CA ALA A 139 26.58 1.73 13.52
C ALA A 139 27.88 1.03 13.95
N ASN A 140 27.98 -0.29 13.73
CA ASN A 140 29.12 -1.15 14.05
C ASN A 140 30.21 -1.19 12.95
N LEU A 141 30.02 -0.51 11.82
CA LEU A 141 30.96 -0.53 10.71
C LEU A 141 32.20 0.31 10.98
N SER A 142 33.28 0.04 10.24
CA SER A 142 34.45 0.92 10.20
C SER A 142 34.08 2.29 9.62
N SER A 143 34.85 3.35 9.88
CA SER A 143 34.58 4.68 9.32
C SER A 143 34.55 4.68 7.78
N ASN A 144 35.39 3.87 7.14
CA ASN A 144 35.41 3.74 5.67
C ASN A 144 34.13 3.05 5.15
N ASP A 145 33.69 2.00 5.83
CA ASP A 145 32.47 1.27 5.47
C ASP A 145 31.21 2.10 5.74
N LYS A 146 31.20 2.94 6.78
CA LYS A 146 30.15 3.94 7.02
C LYS A 146 30.01 4.91 5.86
N GLU A 147 31.13 5.41 5.32
CA GLU A 147 31.11 6.28 4.14
C GLU A 147 30.69 5.54 2.86
N HIS A 148 31.01 4.25 2.75
CA HIS A 148 30.50 3.42 1.67
C HIS A 148 28.97 3.24 1.76
N LEU A 149 28.45 2.93 2.95
CA LEU A 149 27.01 2.81 3.21
C LEU A 149 26.27 4.11 2.88
N ARG A 150 26.82 5.28 3.28
CA ARG A 150 26.26 6.60 2.95
C ARG A 150 26.07 6.80 1.45
N ARG A 151 27.10 6.48 0.66
CA ARG A 151 27.04 6.58 -0.80
C ARG A 151 25.97 5.66 -1.39
N ILE A 152 25.89 4.42 -0.91
CA ILE A 152 24.86 3.46 -1.32
C ILE A 152 23.45 3.99 -1.02
N ASP A 153 23.20 4.43 0.21
CA ASP A 153 21.88 4.90 0.63
C ASP A 153 21.43 6.15 -0.15
N LYS A 154 22.36 7.07 -0.44
CA LYS A 154 22.09 8.28 -1.23
C LYS A 154 21.78 7.98 -2.70
N GLU A 155 22.52 7.03 -3.29
CA GLU A 155 22.28 6.60 -4.67
C GLU A 155 20.93 5.87 -4.77
N LEU A 156 20.61 4.97 -3.83
CA LEU A 156 19.31 4.30 -3.75
C LEU A 156 18.16 5.30 -3.66
N ALA A 157 18.24 6.32 -2.81
CA ALA A 157 17.19 7.32 -2.66
C ALA A 157 16.90 8.06 -3.99
N ARG A 158 17.96 8.47 -4.70
CA ARG A 158 17.84 9.13 -6.02
C ARG A 158 17.23 8.20 -7.07
N LEU A 159 17.70 6.96 -7.15
CA LEU A 159 17.23 6.00 -8.16
C LEU A 159 15.76 5.61 -7.96
N LYS A 160 15.31 5.45 -6.70
CA LYS A 160 13.91 5.17 -6.37
C LYS A 160 12.98 6.29 -6.84
N LEU A 161 13.37 7.55 -6.63
CA LEU A 161 12.61 8.70 -7.07
C LEU A 161 12.57 8.77 -8.61
N LYS A 162 13.72 8.60 -9.26
CA LYS A 162 13.83 8.57 -10.73
C LYS A 162 12.99 7.45 -11.34
N PHE A 163 13.00 6.27 -10.74
CA PHE A 163 12.15 5.15 -11.17
C PHE A 163 10.67 5.55 -11.16
N SER A 164 10.19 6.14 -10.06
CA SER A 164 8.79 6.54 -9.93
C SER A 164 8.39 7.66 -10.91
N GLU A 165 9.27 8.64 -11.12
CA GLU A 165 9.06 9.71 -12.11
C GLU A 165 8.96 9.16 -13.53
N ASN A 166 9.83 8.21 -13.89
CA ASN A 166 9.82 7.55 -15.18
C ASN A 166 8.52 6.75 -15.41
N VAL A 167 8.02 6.01 -14.41
CA VAL A 167 6.75 5.27 -14.52
C VAL A 167 5.56 6.22 -14.72
N LEU A 168 5.55 7.34 -13.98
CA LEU A 168 4.51 8.36 -14.13
C LEU A 168 4.56 8.99 -15.53
N ALA A 169 5.76 9.36 -15.99
CA ALA A 169 5.96 9.98 -17.29
C ALA A 169 5.61 9.04 -18.45
N GLU A 170 6.01 7.77 -18.40
CA GLU A 170 5.62 6.74 -19.38
C GLU A 170 4.10 6.63 -19.48
N THR A 171 3.43 6.54 -18.33
CA THR A 171 1.97 6.38 -18.26
C THR A 171 1.24 7.61 -18.81
N GLN A 172 1.71 8.82 -18.49
CA GLN A 172 1.10 10.08 -18.94
C GLN A 172 1.44 10.45 -20.39
N HIS A 173 2.60 10.03 -20.90
CA HIS A 173 3.02 10.31 -22.27
C HIS A 173 2.35 9.38 -23.28
N TYR A 174 2.05 8.13 -22.89
CA TYR A 174 1.41 7.18 -23.79
C TYR A 174 0.01 7.66 -24.20
N GLN A 175 -0.18 7.84 -25.51
CA GLN A 175 -1.46 8.20 -26.10
C GLN A 175 -1.67 7.39 -27.39
N TRP A 176 -2.62 6.48 -27.37
CA TRP A 176 -3.08 5.81 -28.57
C TRP A 176 -4.38 6.47 -29.05
N VAL A 177 -4.26 7.34 -30.05
CA VAL A 177 -5.37 8.06 -30.67
C VAL A 177 -6.08 7.14 -31.67
N ILE A 178 -7.41 7.01 -31.52
CA ILE A 178 -8.27 6.24 -32.41
C ILE A 178 -9.37 7.16 -32.95
N THR A 179 -9.49 7.23 -34.27
CA THR A 179 -10.48 8.08 -34.97
C THR A 179 -11.59 7.27 -35.63
N HIS A 180 -11.41 5.96 -35.81
CA HIS A 180 -12.41 5.06 -36.38
C HIS A 180 -13.12 4.28 -35.27
N LYS A 181 -14.43 4.50 -35.12
CA LYS A 181 -15.23 3.94 -34.03
C LYS A 181 -15.29 2.41 -34.08
N GLU A 182 -15.15 1.83 -35.28
CA GLU A 182 -15.20 0.39 -35.53
C GLU A 182 -14.09 -0.37 -34.79
N GLU A 183 -12.94 0.26 -34.59
CA GLU A 183 -11.81 -0.30 -33.83
C GLU A 183 -12.14 -0.48 -32.33
N LEU A 184 -13.11 0.29 -31.82
CA LEU A 184 -13.58 0.31 -30.43
C LEU A 184 -14.84 -0.55 -30.21
N SER A 185 -15.17 -1.43 -31.17
CA SER A 185 -16.35 -2.29 -31.05
C SER A 185 -16.35 -3.11 -29.76
N GLY A 186 -17.51 -3.22 -29.12
CA GLY A 186 -17.70 -3.94 -27.85
C GLY A 186 -17.51 -3.09 -26.59
N LEU A 187 -16.86 -1.92 -26.69
CA LEU A 187 -16.75 -1.01 -25.56
C LEU A 187 -18.13 -0.43 -25.20
N PRO A 188 -18.56 -0.51 -23.92
CA PRO A 188 -19.77 0.15 -23.44
C PRO A 188 -19.68 1.67 -23.58
N ASP A 189 -20.83 2.35 -23.61
CA ASP A 189 -20.90 3.81 -23.77
C ASP A 189 -20.08 4.56 -22.71
N PHE A 190 -20.11 4.11 -21.45
CA PHE A 190 -19.32 4.74 -20.39
C PHE A 190 -17.80 4.66 -20.64
N VAL A 191 -17.32 3.59 -21.31
CA VAL A 191 -15.91 3.45 -21.68
C VAL A 191 -15.60 4.38 -22.86
N LEU A 192 -16.48 4.45 -23.86
CA LEU A 192 -16.32 5.38 -24.98
C LEU A 192 -16.30 6.84 -24.51
N GLU A 193 -17.13 7.21 -23.54
CA GLU A 193 -17.13 8.54 -22.92
C GLU A 193 -15.83 8.81 -22.15
N MET A 194 -15.33 7.83 -21.40
CA MET A 194 -14.04 7.92 -20.70
C MET A 194 -12.90 8.19 -21.69
N LEU A 195 -12.81 7.43 -22.78
CA LEU A 195 -11.77 7.61 -23.80
C LEU A 195 -11.91 8.95 -24.56
N ALA A 196 -13.14 9.42 -24.79
CA ALA A 196 -13.40 10.72 -25.42
C ALA A 196 -13.05 11.89 -24.48
N THR A 197 -13.25 11.71 -23.18
CA THR A 197 -12.83 12.70 -22.16
C THR A 197 -11.31 12.82 -22.14
N GLU A 198 -10.60 11.70 -22.23
CA GLU A 198 -9.14 11.70 -22.31
C GLU A 198 -8.66 12.36 -23.61
N ALA A 199 -9.34 12.14 -24.74
CA ALA A 199 -9.07 12.85 -25.98
C ALA A 199 -9.21 14.37 -25.84
N LYS A 200 -10.28 14.84 -25.19
CA LYS A 200 -10.48 16.28 -24.90
C LYS A 200 -9.36 16.85 -24.02
N LYS A 201 -8.97 16.13 -22.96
CA LYS A 201 -7.88 16.52 -22.05
C LYS A 201 -6.54 16.65 -22.78
N HIS A 202 -6.30 15.81 -23.78
CA HIS A 202 -5.08 15.84 -24.61
C HIS A 202 -5.22 16.64 -25.91
N HIS A 203 -6.32 17.36 -26.09
CA HIS A 203 -6.61 18.15 -27.31
C HIS A 203 -6.50 17.31 -28.59
N LYS A 204 -7.03 16.09 -28.57
CA LYS A 204 -7.11 15.16 -29.70
C LYS A 204 -8.56 14.96 -30.14
N GLU A 205 -8.75 14.67 -31.42
CA GLU A 205 -10.05 14.22 -31.95
C GLU A 205 -10.23 12.71 -31.71
N GLY A 206 -11.49 12.26 -31.64
CA GLY A 206 -11.84 10.85 -31.45
C GLY A 206 -11.70 10.39 -30.00
N TRP A 207 -10.98 9.29 -29.80
CA TRP A 207 -10.80 8.62 -28.52
C TRP A 207 -9.32 8.40 -28.22
N VAL A 208 -8.91 8.53 -26.97
CA VAL A 208 -7.53 8.28 -26.54
C VAL A 208 -7.51 7.15 -25.52
N ILE A 209 -6.73 6.12 -25.81
CA ILE A 209 -6.37 5.07 -24.85
C ILE A 209 -5.04 5.44 -24.20
N THR A 210 -5.03 5.51 -22.86
CA THR A 210 -3.82 5.69 -22.03
C THR A 210 -3.46 4.39 -21.32
N LEU A 211 -2.31 4.39 -20.63
CA LEU A 211 -1.90 3.28 -19.77
C LEU A 211 -2.36 3.45 -18.31
N ASP A 212 -3.25 4.40 -18.02
CA ASP A 212 -3.88 4.49 -16.71
C ASP A 212 -4.69 3.23 -16.44
N LEU A 213 -4.55 2.67 -15.24
CA LEU A 213 -5.12 1.36 -14.91
C LEU A 213 -6.64 1.26 -15.17
N PRO A 214 -7.48 2.28 -14.88
CA PRO A 214 -8.91 2.23 -15.21
C PRO A 214 -9.18 2.11 -16.72
N VAL A 215 -8.44 2.87 -17.54
CA VAL A 215 -8.54 2.83 -19.01
C VAL A 215 -8.08 1.49 -19.54
N TYR A 216 -6.90 1.04 -19.12
CA TYR A 216 -6.35 -0.26 -19.48
C TYR A 216 -7.33 -1.40 -19.17
N THR A 217 -7.84 -1.45 -17.93
CA THR A 217 -8.72 -2.54 -17.47
C THR A 217 -10.03 -2.57 -18.25
N ALA A 218 -10.66 -1.41 -18.47
CA ALA A 218 -11.92 -1.33 -19.20
C ALA A 218 -11.77 -1.80 -20.65
N VAL A 219 -10.71 -1.37 -21.34
CA VAL A 219 -10.47 -1.77 -22.73
C VAL A 219 -10.19 -3.26 -22.84
N MET A 220 -9.36 -3.81 -21.94
CA MET A 220 -9.03 -5.25 -21.93
C MET A 220 -10.25 -6.15 -21.67
N LYS A 221 -11.21 -5.70 -20.86
CA LYS A 221 -12.43 -6.44 -20.55
C LYS A 221 -13.44 -6.45 -21.70
N TYR A 222 -13.59 -5.33 -22.41
CA TYR A 222 -14.75 -5.14 -23.29
C TYR A 222 -14.43 -5.06 -24.80
N ALA A 223 -13.21 -4.74 -25.20
CA ALA A 223 -12.90 -4.57 -26.62
C ALA A 223 -13.03 -5.88 -27.38
N ASN A 224 -13.89 -5.94 -28.39
CA ASN A 224 -14.05 -7.10 -29.26
C ASN A 224 -12.79 -7.35 -30.12
N ASN A 225 -12.09 -6.28 -30.49
CA ASN A 225 -10.88 -6.34 -31.29
C ASN A 225 -9.73 -7.00 -30.52
N ARG A 226 -9.40 -8.26 -30.86
CA ARG A 226 -8.32 -9.04 -30.22
C ARG A 226 -6.94 -8.41 -30.43
N GLU A 227 -6.69 -7.81 -31.59
CA GLU A 227 -5.40 -7.18 -31.89
C GLU A 227 -5.20 -5.91 -31.05
N LEU A 228 -6.28 -5.16 -30.82
CA LEU A 228 -6.27 -4.02 -29.90
C LEU A 228 -5.89 -4.47 -28.49
N ARG A 229 -6.53 -5.53 -27.97
CA ARG A 229 -6.20 -6.10 -26.66
C ARG A 229 -4.76 -6.60 -26.60
N ARG A 230 -4.28 -7.28 -27.65
CA ARG A 230 -2.90 -7.79 -27.73
C ARG A 230 -1.88 -6.65 -27.65
N LYS A 231 -2.03 -5.61 -28.47
CA LYS A 231 -1.12 -4.46 -28.48
C LYS A 231 -1.13 -3.75 -27.12
N LEU A 232 -2.32 -3.43 -26.60
CA LEU A 232 -2.45 -2.73 -25.31
C LEU A 232 -1.89 -3.56 -24.15
N PHE A 233 -2.08 -4.88 -24.15
CA PHE A 233 -1.48 -5.77 -23.16
C PHE A 233 0.04 -5.70 -23.18
N ILE A 234 0.66 -5.78 -24.36
CA ILE A 234 2.11 -5.71 -24.52
C ILE A 234 2.61 -4.35 -24.03
N ASP A 235 2.06 -3.25 -24.55
CA ASP A 235 2.46 -1.89 -24.18
C ASP A 235 2.38 -1.66 -22.65
N TYR A 236 1.33 -2.17 -21.99
CA TYR A 236 1.16 -2.01 -20.55
C TYR A 236 2.17 -2.84 -19.72
N HIS A 237 2.45 -4.06 -20.16
CA HIS A 237 3.34 -5.01 -19.46
C HIS A 237 4.80 -4.91 -19.93
N SER A 238 5.13 -3.99 -20.83
CA SER A 238 6.50 -3.60 -21.21
C SER A 238 6.80 -2.14 -20.90
N ARG A 239 5.99 -1.50 -20.04
CA ARG A 239 6.21 -0.10 -19.64
C ARG A 239 7.60 0.10 -19.06
N CYS A 240 8.22 1.20 -19.47
CA CYS A 240 9.58 1.57 -19.05
C CYS A 240 10.64 0.49 -19.39
N ALA A 241 10.41 -0.36 -20.39
CA ALA A 241 11.38 -1.34 -20.87
C ALA A 241 11.74 -1.10 -22.36
N GLY A 242 12.84 -1.70 -22.82
CA GLY A 242 13.27 -1.64 -24.21
C GLY A 242 13.51 -0.21 -24.70
N ASP A 243 12.92 0.15 -25.84
CA ASP A 243 13.13 1.44 -26.50
C ASP A 243 12.35 2.61 -25.86
N SER A 244 11.73 2.42 -24.69
CA SER A 244 11.04 3.50 -23.97
C SER A 244 12.00 4.66 -23.65
N ALA A 245 11.58 5.90 -23.91
CA ALA A 245 12.30 7.11 -23.49
C ALA A 245 12.39 7.26 -21.96
N TYR A 246 11.56 6.50 -21.23
CA TYR A 246 11.48 6.45 -19.77
C TYR A 246 11.95 5.08 -19.24
N ASN A 247 12.86 4.42 -19.96
CA ASN A 247 13.40 3.11 -19.59
C ASN A 247 13.93 3.08 -18.14
N ASN A 248 13.57 2.03 -17.40
CA ASN A 248 13.95 1.78 -16.02
C ASN A 248 14.78 0.50 -15.82
N GLU A 249 15.14 -0.25 -16.86
CA GLU A 249 15.92 -1.50 -16.74
C GLU A 249 17.27 -1.26 -16.03
N ALA A 250 18.00 -0.21 -16.44
CA ALA A 250 19.24 0.16 -15.77
C ALA A 250 19.02 0.60 -14.31
N ASN A 251 17.91 1.27 -14.01
CA ASN A 251 17.56 1.66 -12.65
C ASN A 251 17.24 0.43 -11.79
N VAL A 252 16.50 -0.55 -12.32
CA VAL A 252 16.16 -1.81 -11.67
C VAL A 252 17.42 -2.57 -11.27
N LEU A 253 18.31 -2.83 -12.23
CA LEU A 253 19.57 -3.54 -11.99
C LEU A 253 20.40 -2.82 -10.93
N ARG A 254 20.59 -1.50 -11.09
CA ARG A 254 21.41 -0.73 -10.16
C ARG A 254 20.83 -0.69 -8.75
N ILE A 255 19.50 -0.57 -8.61
CA ILE A 255 18.83 -0.63 -7.31
C ILE A 255 19.05 -2.00 -6.66
N ALA A 256 18.87 -3.10 -7.40
CA ALA A 256 19.04 -4.45 -6.89
C ALA A 256 20.50 -4.72 -6.45
N GLU A 257 21.49 -4.30 -7.27
CA GLU A 257 22.92 -4.37 -6.94
C GLU A 257 23.25 -3.59 -5.65
N LEU A 258 22.80 -2.34 -5.55
CA LEU A 258 23.05 -1.50 -4.39
C LEU A 258 22.42 -2.09 -3.13
N ARG A 259 21.24 -2.71 -3.24
CA ARG A 259 20.60 -3.46 -2.15
C ARG A 259 21.44 -4.66 -1.70
N ALA A 260 21.96 -5.45 -2.64
CA ALA A 260 22.84 -6.57 -2.34
C ALA A 260 24.16 -6.11 -1.69
N GLN A 261 24.79 -5.06 -2.24
CA GLN A 261 25.99 -4.44 -1.66
C GLN A 261 25.73 -3.94 -0.24
N ARG A 262 24.60 -3.26 -0.02
CA ARG A 262 24.18 -2.79 1.31
C ARG A 262 24.06 -3.95 2.30
N ALA A 263 23.39 -5.03 1.90
CA ALA A 263 23.19 -6.20 2.75
C ALA A 263 24.53 -6.87 3.10
N SER A 264 25.38 -7.10 2.10
CA SER A 264 26.71 -7.67 2.28
C SER A 264 27.59 -6.83 3.20
N LEU A 265 27.60 -5.50 3.01
CA LEU A 265 28.32 -4.56 3.86
C LEU A 265 27.87 -4.65 5.33
N LEU A 266 26.59 -4.90 5.56
CA LEU A 266 25.98 -5.06 6.89
C LEU A 266 26.09 -6.48 7.45
N GLY A 267 26.73 -7.42 6.73
CA GLY A 267 26.93 -8.80 7.17
C GLY A 267 25.77 -9.75 6.90
N TYR A 268 24.82 -9.37 6.04
CA TYR A 268 23.73 -10.23 5.59
C TYR A 268 24.09 -10.93 4.28
N PRO A 269 23.63 -12.17 4.05
CA PRO A 269 23.93 -12.90 2.82
C PRO A 269 23.27 -12.26 1.59
N ASP A 270 22.09 -11.68 1.77
CA ASP A 270 21.31 -11.04 0.71
C ASP A 270 20.37 -9.97 1.29
N TYR A 271 19.71 -9.21 0.42
CA TYR A 271 18.84 -8.11 0.84
C TYR A 271 17.55 -8.60 1.51
N ALA A 272 17.02 -9.75 1.10
CA ALA A 272 15.84 -10.32 1.73
C ALA A 272 16.09 -10.67 3.20
N SER A 273 17.23 -11.30 3.51
CA SER A 273 17.65 -11.63 4.88
C SER A 273 17.79 -10.39 5.75
N LEU A 274 18.32 -9.30 5.19
CA LEU A 274 18.33 -8.01 5.85
C LEU A 274 16.89 -7.55 6.14
N VAL A 275 15.98 -7.52 5.16
CA VAL A 275 14.62 -7.00 5.34
C VAL A 275 13.77 -7.85 6.30
N LEU A 276 13.82 -9.17 6.14
CA LEU A 276 12.92 -10.12 6.79
C LEU A 276 13.15 -10.26 8.30
N GLU A 277 14.35 -9.96 8.82
CA GLU A 277 14.62 -9.98 10.27
C GLU A 277 13.63 -9.11 11.09
N GLU A 278 13.06 -8.06 10.47
CA GLU A 278 12.06 -7.17 11.07
C GLU A 278 10.65 -7.37 10.48
N ARG A 279 10.35 -8.57 9.99
CA ARG A 279 9.06 -9.00 9.48
C ARG A 279 8.52 -10.15 10.34
N MET A 280 7.21 -10.37 10.33
CA MET A 280 6.62 -11.54 10.99
C MET A 280 7.14 -12.86 10.40
N ALA A 281 7.43 -12.89 9.09
CA ALA A 281 7.95 -14.06 8.42
C ALA A 281 9.41 -14.38 8.81
N GLU A 282 10.19 -13.41 9.29
CA GLU A 282 11.59 -13.54 9.79
C GLU A 282 12.67 -14.02 8.78
N THR A 283 12.38 -14.97 7.89
CA THR A 283 13.37 -15.61 7.00
C THR A 283 12.85 -15.83 5.58
N SER A 284 13.76 -15.85 4.60
CA SER A 284 13.42 -16.13 3.20
C SER A 284 12.84 -17.52 3.00
N GLU A 285 13.30 -18.50 3.79
CA GLU A 285 12.78 -19.88 3.79
C GLU A 285 11.29 -19.92 4.13
N LYS A 286 10.88 -19.29 5.24
CA LYS A 286 9.46 -19.22 5.64
C LYS A 286 8.59 -18.52 4.60
N VAL A 287 9.11 -17.48 3.94
CA VAL A 287 8.39 -16.81 2.85
C VAL A 287 8.24 -17.72 1.63
N MET A 288 9.29 -18.42 1.23
CA MET A 288 9.25 -19.33 0.09
C MET A 288 8.37 -20.54 0.36
N ASP A 289 8.43 -21.13 1.56
CA ASP A 289 7.53 -22.22 1.97
C ASP A 289 6.08 -21.78 1.90
N PHE A 290 5.77 -20.58 2.43
CA PHE A 290 4.43 -19.98 2.36
C PHE A 290 3.95 -19.78 0.93
N LEU A 291 4.77 -19.19 0.05
CA LEU A 291 4.42 -18.96 -1.35
C LEU A 291 4.21 -20.28 -2.11
N ASN A 292 5.04 -21.29 -1.86
CA ASN A 292 4.92 -22.61 -2.46
C ASN A 292 3.67 -23.36 -1.96
N GLU A 293 3.36 -23.31 -0.66
CA GLU A 293 2.16 -23.93 -0.11
C GLU A 293 0.89 -23.34 -0.75
N LEU A 294 0.83 -22.02 -0.91
CA LEU A 294 -0.27 -21.37 -1.62
C LEU A 294 -0.31 -21.76 -3.10
N LEU A 295 0.85 -21.86 -3.77
CA LEU A 295 0.93 -22.24 -5.17
C LEU A 295 0.41 -23.66 -5.40
N ASP A 296 0.77 -24.60 -4.53
CA ASP A 296 0.33 -26.00 -4.59
C ASP A 296 -1.20 -26.13 -4.51
N LYS A 297 -1.86 -25.22 -3.79
CA LYS A 297 -3.33 -25.17 -3.70
C LYS A 297 -3.97 -24.40 -4.85
N ALA A 298 -3.41 -23.25 -5.22
CA ALA A 298 -4.02 -22.36 -6.23
C ALA A 298 -3.81 -22.86 -7.66
N LYS A 299 -2.65 -23.42 -8.00
CA LYS A 299 -2.29 -23.78 -9.39
C LYS A 299 -3.20 -24.86 -10.00
N PRO A 300 -3.57 -25.95 -9.30
CA PRO A 300 -4.50 -26.93 -9.84
C PRO A 300 -5.88 -26.33 -10.15
N GLN A 301 -6.34 -25.38 -9.34
CA GLN A 301 -7.59 -24.66 -9.57
C GLN A 301 -7.45 -23.69 -10.76
N ALA A 302 -6.36 -22.94 -10.82
CA ALA A 302 -6.03 -22.03 -11.92
C ALA A 302 -6.00 -22.74 -13.29
N ILE A 303 -5.45 -23.95 -13.35
CA ILE A 303 -5.42 -24.75 -14.58
C ILE A 303 -6.84 -25.14 -15.01
N LYS A 304 -7.70 -25.58 -14.07
CA LYS A 304 -9.10 -25.91 -14.40
C LYS A 304 -9.87 -24.71 -14.92
N GLU A 305 -9.71 -23.57 -14.25
CA GLU A 305 -10.29 -22.29 -14.64
C GLU A 305 -9.81 -21.84 -16.02
N LEU A 306 -8.52 -22.02 -16.31
CA LEU A 306 -7.95 -21.72 -17.62
C LEU A 306 -8.53 -22.61 -18.72
N GLU A 307 -8.65 -23.92 -18.47
CA GLU A 307 -9.23 -24.85 -19.45
C GLU A 307 -10.72 -24.57 -19.68
N GLU A 308 -11.47 -24.18 -18.63
CA GLU A 308 -12.83 -23.68 -18.77
C GLU A 308 -12.89 -22.44 -19.66
N LEU A 309 -12.00 -21.46 -19.45
CA LEU A 309 -11.95 -20.25 -20.28
C LEU A 309 -11.56 -20.56 -21.72
N LYS A 310 -10.60 -21.45 -21.96
CA LYS A 310 -10.23 -21.89 -23.32
C LYS A 310 -11.43 -22.54 -24.01
N ALA A 311 -12.09 -23.49 -23.36
CA ALA A 311 -13.28 -24.15 -23.90
C ALA A 311 -14.42 -23.16 -24.19
N PHE A 312 -14.67 -22.22 -23.27
CA PHE A 312 -15.66 -21.16 -23.45
C PHE A 312 -15.30 -20.21 -24.60
N SER A 313 -14.01 -19.90 -24.78
CA SER A 313 -13.55 -18.97 -25.80
C SER A 313 -13.64 -19.52 -27.23
N GLY A 314 -13.51 -20.84 -27.37
CA GLY A 314 -13.36 -21.51 -28.67
C GLY A 314 -12.05 -21.19 -29.40
N LEU A 315 -11.06 -20.59 -28.73
CA LEU A 315 -9.75 -20.28 -29.31
C LEU A 315 -8.77 -21.44 -29.08
N ASP A 316 -8.17 -21.92 -30.16
CA ASP A 316 -7.07 -22.90 -30.10
C ASP A 316 -5.76 -22.27 -29.56
N ASP A 317 -5.59 -20.96 -29.75
CA ASP A 317 -4.37 -20.20 -29.45
C ASP A 317 -4.58 -19.19 -28.30
N PHE A 318 -5.32 -19.56 -27.24
CA PHE A 318 -5.62 -18.64 -26.13
C PHE A 318 -4.37 -18.03 -25.46
N GLN A 319 -4.33 -16.70 -25.34
CA GLN A 319 -3.18 -15.96 -24.80
C GLN A 319 -3.54 -15.16 -23.53
N GLN A 320 -2.53 -14.60 -22.87
CA GLN A 320 -2.71 -13.78 -21.66
C GLN A 320 -3.65 -12.58 -21.89
N TRP A 321 -3.59 -11.94 -23.06
CA TRP A 321 -4.45 -10.80 -23.41
C TRP A 321 -5.90 -11.19 -23.73
N ASP A 322 -6.19 -12.48 -23.84
CA ASP A 322 -7.56 -12.99 -24.01
C ASP A 322 -8.26 -13.21 -22.67
N PHE A 323 -7.51 -13.41 -21.58
CA PHE A 323 -8.05 -13.69 -20.25
C PHE A 323 -9.08 -12.65 -19.78
N PRO A 324 -8.80 -11.33 -19.71
CA PRO A 324 -9.75 -10.39 -19.15
C PRO A 324 -11.09 -10.33 -19.92
N TYR A 325 -11.04 -10.47 -21.25
CA TYR A 325 -12.21 -10.41 -22.11
C TYR A 325 -13.11 -11.64 -21.96
N TYR A 326 -12.53 -12.84 -22.04
CA TYR A 326 -13.33 -14.07 -21.92
C TYR A 326 -13.75 -14.36 -20.48
N ALA A 327 -12.94 -13.99 -19.48
CA ALA A 327 -13.33 -14.05 -18.09
C ALA A 327 -14.55 -13.15 -17.83
N GLU A 328 -14.56 -11.92 -18.34
CA GLU A 328 -15.72 -11.03 -18.24
C GLU A 328 -16.95 -11.65 -18.90
N LYS A 329 -16.84 -12.14 -20.15
CA LYS A 329 -17.97 -12.79 -20.84
C LYS A 329 -18.53 -14.02 -20.09
N LEU A 330 -17.65 -14.88 -19.57
CA LEU A 330 -18.07 -16.05 -18.81
C LEU A 330 -18.71 -15.65 -17.48
N LYS A 331 -18.17 -14.62 -16.81
CA LYS A 331 -18.74 -14.02 -15.60
C LYS A 331 -20.16 -13.51 -15.88
N GLN A 332 -20.36 -12.78 -16.97
CA GLN A 332 -21.68 -12.29 -17.39
C GLN A 332 -22.66 -13.44 -17.63
N GLN A 333 -22.23 -14.48 -18.35
CA GLN A 333 -23.08 -15.65 -18.63
C GLN A 333 -23.50 -16.36 -17.34
N ARG A 334 -22.58 -16.53 -16.38
CA ARG A 334 -22.79 -17.31 -15.16
C ARG A 334 -23.62 -16.55 -14.11
N TYR A 335 -23.25 -15.30 -13.84
CA TYR A 335 -23.81 -14.57 -12.70
C TYR A 335 -24.84 -13.52 -13.11
N GLN A 336 -24.81 -13.05 -14.36
CA GLN A 336 -25.68 -11.98 -14.85
C GLN A 336 -25.64 -10.76 -13.91
N ILE A 337 -24.44 -10.44 -13.42
CA ILE A 337 -24.17 -9.32 -12.53
C ILE A 337 -22.89 -8.62 -12.97
N ASP A 338 -22.94 -7.29 -13.01
CA ASP A 338 -21.82 -6.50 -13.48
C ASP A 338 -21.78 -5.12 -12.84
N ASP A 339 -20.71 -4.39 -13.13
CA ASP A 339 -20.54 -3.04 -12.60
C ASP A 339 -21.66 -2.10 -13.08
N SER A 340 -22.30 -2.35 -14.22
CA SER A 340 -23.39 -1.50 -14.73
C SER A 340 -24.67 -1.63 -13.90
N LEU A 341 -24.98 -2.84 -13.42
CA LEU A 341 -26.10 -3.10 -12.52
C LEU A 341 -25.85 -2.55 -11.12
N LEU A 342 -24.61 -2.67 -10.63
CA LEU A 342 -24.26 -2.30 -9.24
C LEU A 342 -24.00 -0.82 -9.05
N LYS A 343 -23.33 -0.16 -10.00
CA LYS A 343 -22.93 1.25 -9.91
C LYS A 343 -24.04 2.19 -9.44
N PRO A 344 -25.29 2.10 -9.95
CA PRO A 344 -26.36 2.98 -9.51
C PRO A 344 -26.66 2.92 -8.00
N TYR A 345 -26.29 1.85 -7.31
CA TYR A 345 -26.50 1.66 -5.86
C TYR A 345 -25.29 2.06 -5.01
N LEU A 346 -24.16 2.34 -5.64
CA LEU A 346 -22.86 2.55 -4.99
C LEU A 346 -22.35 3.97 -5.20
N SER A 347 -23.19 4.98 -4.94
CA SER A 347 -22.72 6.37 -4.97
C SER A 347 -21.69 6.61 -3.87
N LEU A 348 -20.59 7.31 -4.19
CA LEU A 348 -19.48 7.57 -3.26
C LEU A 348 -19.94 8.18 -1.93
N ASP A 349 -20.82 9.19 -1.96
CA ASP A 349 -21.31 9.85 -0.74
C ASP A 349 -21.99 8.84 0.20
N LYS A 350 -22.83 7.95 -0.35
CA LYS A 350 -23.45 6.86 0.41
C LYS A 350 -22.44 5.82 0.88
N ALA A 351 -21.46 5.45 0.04
CA ALA A 351 -20.41 4.53 0.46
C ALA A 351 -19.60 5.08 1.65
N VAL A 352 -19.32 6.38 1.68
CA VAL A 352 -18.67 7.06 2.82
C VAL A 352 -19.56 7.07 4.06
N GLU A 353 -20.86 7.36 3.93
CA GLU A 353 -21.83 7.23 5.04
C GLU A 353 -21.85 5.80 5.59
N GLY A 354 -21.86 4.79 4.72
CA GLY A 354 -21.83 3.38 5.08
C GLY A 354 -20.55 2.97 5.80
N MET A 355 -19.40 3.40 5.29
CA MET A 355 -18.09 3.22 5.91
C MET A 355 -18.05 3.78 7.33
N PHE A 356 -18.58 4.99 7.55
CA PHE A 356 -18.70 5.57 8.89
C PHE A 356 -19.71 4.84 9.77
N ALA A 357 -20.83 4.37 9.22
CA ALA A 357 -21.81 3.57 9.97
C ALA A 357 -21.23 2.24 10.46
N VAL A 358 -20.37 1.59 9.67
CA VAL A 358 -19.61 0.40 10.09
C VAL A 358 -18.67 0.74 11.25
N ALA A 359 -17.88 1.82 11.13
CA ALA A 359 -16.99 2.26 12.22
C ALA A 359 -17.75 2.62 13.50
N HIS A 360 -18.94 3.22 13.39
CA HIS A 360 -19.81 3.47 14.52
C HIS A 360 -20.28 2.17 15.18
N LYS A 361 -20.76 1.20 14.40
CA LYS A 361 -21.22 -0.10 14.93
C LYS A 361 -20.11 -0.92 15.59
N LEU A 362 -18.91 -0.90 15.02
CA LEU A 362 -17.78 -1.67 15.54
C LEU A 362 -17.06 -0.99 16.71
N TYR A 363 -16.89 0.34 16.64
CA TYR A 363 -15.94 1.06 17.47
C TYR A 363 -16.50 2.34 18.11
N SER A 364 -17.79 2.64 17.96
CA SER A 364 -18.45 3.85 18.49
C SER A 364 -17.82 5.16 18.01
N LEU A 365 -17.42 5.21 16.74
CA LEU A 365 -16.80 6.40 16.13
C LEU A 365 -17.84 7.27 15.42
N HIS A 366 -17.69 8.59 15.57
CA HIS A 366 -18.49 9.62 14.91
C HIS A 366 -17.59 10.52 14.05
N PHE A 367 -18.07 10.85 12.86
CA PHE A 367 -17.32 11.64 11.87
C PHE A 367 -18.13 12.88 11.51
N THR A 368 -17.59 14.06 11.81
CA THR A 368 -18.24 15.34 11.51
C THR A 368 -17.39 16.14 10.53
N LEU A 369 -17.97 16.55 9.40
CA LEU A 369 -17.31 17.46 8.46
C LEU A 369 -16.84 18.72 9.20
N THR A 370 -15.63 19.17 8.89
CA THR A 370 -15.05 20.37 9.51
C THR A 370 -14.24 21.16 8.50
N ASP A 371 -14.42 22.48 8.51
CA ASP A 371 -13.58 23.44 7.77
C ASP A 371 -12.64 24.21 8.72
N GLU A 372 -12.46 23.74 9.95
CA GLU A 372 -11.53 24.33 10.94
C GLU A 372 -10.05 24.13 10.57
N VAL A 373 -9.77 23.29 9.57
CA VAL A 373 -8.42 22.88 9.16
C VAL A 373 -8.20 23.10 7.67
N GLU A 374 -6.95 23.37 7.30
CA GLU A 374 -6.60 23.62 5.91
C GLU A 374 -6.55 22.32 5.10
N LYS A 375 -6.91 22.44 3.81
CA LYS A 375 -6.87 21.36 2.82
C LYS A 375 -5.73 21.64 1.83
N TYR A 376 -5.06 20.59 1.33
CA TYR A 376 -4.03 20.76 0.30
C TYR A 376 -4.61 20.88 -1.11
N HIS A 377 -5.86 20.44 -1.32
CA HIS A 377 -6.57 20.54 -2.59
C HIS A 377 -8.07 20.78 -2.32
N PRO A 378 -8.79 21.56 -3.15
CA PRO A 378 -10.20 21.92 -2.89
C PRO A 378 -11.17 20.73 -2.79
N GLU A 379 -10.87 19.62 -3.49
CA GLU A 379 -11.69 18.40 -3.46
C GLU A 379 -11.44 17.52 -2.20
N VAL A 380 -10.49 17.88 -1.33
CA VAL A 380 -10.24 17.16 -0.08
C VAL A 380 -11.35 17.47 0.92
N GLN A 381 -11.92 16.43 1.52
CA GLN A 381 -12.85 16.58 2.63
C GLN A 381 -12.14 16.28 3.95
N THR A 382 -12.57 16.94 5.02
CA THR A 382 -11.95 16.88 6.34
C THR A 382 -12.99 16.62 7.41
N TYR A 383 -12.68 15.67 8.28
CA TYR A 383 -13.57 15.18 9.32
C TYR A 383 -12.90 15.26 10.69
N LYS A 384 -13.62 15.79 11.67
CA LYS A 384 -13.32 15.62 13.09
C LYS A 384 -13.90 14.28 13.54
N VAL A 385 -13.07 13.45 14.17
CA VAL A 385 -13.46 12.13 14.66
C VAL A 385 -13.57 12.14 16.18
N THR A 386 -14.70 11.66 16.70
CA THR A 386 -14.96 11.55 18.15
C THR A 386 -15.53 10.19 18.53
N ASP A 387 -15.51 9.84 19.82
CA ASP A 387 -16.26 8.69 20.36
C ASP A 387 -17.65 9.08 20.90
N ASP A 388 -18.39 8.11 21.44
CA ASP A 388 -19.71 8.30 22.08
C ASP A 388 -19.69 9.28 23.27
N LYS A 389 -18.53 9.54 23.86
CA LYS A 389 -18.35 10.51 24.96
C LYS A 389 -18.01 11.91 24.44
N GLY A 390 -17.87 12.07 23.12
CA GLY A 390 -17.44 13.31 22.49
C GLY A 390 -15.93 13.55 22.60
N GLU A 391 -15.14 12.56 23.02
CA GLU A 391 -13.68 12.71 23.09
C GLU A 391 -13.10 12.80 21.67
N TYR A 392 -12.25 13.80 21.43
CA TYR A 392 -11.55 13.95 20.16
C TYR A 392 -10.53 12.83 19.98
N LEU A 393 -10.64 12.10 18.86
CA LEU A 393 -9.81 10.95 18.52
C LEU A 393 -8.85 11.22 17.37
N ALA A 394 -9.28 11.91 16.31
CA ALA A 394 -8.42 12.16 15.14
C ALA A 394 -8.98 13.27 14.24
N LEU A 395 -8.11 13.79 13.36
CA LEU A 395 -8.52 14.45 12.12
C LEU A 395 -8.37 13.46 10.97
N PHE A 396 -9.38 13.38 10.11
CA PHE A 396 -9.40 12.48 8.96
C PHE A 396 -9.61 13.27 7.66
N TYR A 397 -8.75 13.05 6.68
CA TYR A 397 -8.75 13.71 5.37
C TYR A 397 -9.06 12.66 4.30
N THR A 398 -9.90 13.00 3.32
CA THR A 398 -10.25 12.09 2.23
C THR A 398 -10.11 12.78 0.88
N ASP A 399 -9.39 12.15 -0.04
CA ASP A 399 -9.14 12.66 -1.40
C ASP A 399 -9.40 11.59 -2.46
N PHE A 400 -10.57 11.62 -3.09
CA PHE A 400 -11.07 10.46 -3.83
C PHE A 400 -10.77 10.42 -5.32
N PHE A 401 -10.55 11.57 -5.99
CA PHE A 401 -10.64 11.62 -7.45
C PHE A 401 -9.29 11.70 -8.16
N PRO A 402 -9.14 11.05 -9.33
CA PRO A 402 -7.96 11.18 -10.17
C PRO A 402 -7.85 12.58 -10.76
N ARG A 403 -6.60 13.01 -10.96
CA ARG A 403 -6.23 14.28 -11.59
C ARG A 403 -4.75 14.29 -11.99
N THR A 404 -4.38 15.22 -12.85
CA THR A 404 -2.97 15.48 -13.19
C THR A 404 -2.17 15.76 -11.92
N GLY A 405 -0.99 15.15 -11.79
CA GLY A 405 -0.14 15.30 -10.60
C GLY A 405 -0.43 14.29 -9.48
N LYS A 406 -1.55 13.55 -9.53
CA LYS A 406 -1.81 12.44 -8.61
C LYS A 406 -1.30 11.12 -9.20
N ARG A 407 -0.56 10.34 -8.42
CA ARG A 407 -0.15 8.98 -8.82
C ARG A 407 -1.34 8.01 -8.80
N ASN A 408 -1.29 6.99 -9.64
CA ASN A 408 -2.27 5.91 -9.67
C ASN A 408 -2.24 5.07 -8.35
N GLY A 409 -3.36 4.39 -8.05
CA GLY A 409 -3.52 3.55 -6.86
C GLY A 409 -4.34 4.20 -5.74
N ALA A 410 -4.25 3.66 -4.53
CA ALA A 410 -4.81 4.22 -3.32
C ALA A 410 -3.80 4.06 -2.16
N TRP A 411 -3.85 4.93 -1.16
CA TRP A 411 -2.98 4.85 0.02
C TRP A 411 -3.48 5.69 1.20
N MET A 412 -3.00 5.35 2.39
CA MET A 412 -3.15 6.11 3.63
C MET A 412 -1.87 6.91 3.96
N THR A 413 -1.99 8.05 4.63
CA THR A 413 -0.86 8.85 5.15
C THR A 413 -1.14 9.40 6.54
N SER A 414 -0.18 9.28 7.45
CA SER A 414 -0.17 10.01 8.73
C SER A 414 0.55 11.36 8.58
N TYR A 415 -0.17 12.48 8.67
CA TYR A 415 0.46 13.83 8.79
C TYR A 415 0.97 14.12 10.20
N LYS A 416 0.47 13.38 11.18
CA LYS A 416 0.87 13.42 12.58
C LYS A 416 0.47 12.08 13.19
N GLU A 417 1.44 11.39 13.78
CA GLU A 417 1.19 10.12 14.48
C GLU A 417 0.52 10.36 15.84
N GLN A 418 -0.10 9.30 16.39
CA GLN A 418 -0.58 9.30 17.77
C GLN A 418 0.58 9.02 18.73
N TYR A 419 0.66 9.74 19.85
CA TYR A 419 1.61 9.40 20.92
C TYR A 419 1.19 10.07 22.23
N THR A 420 1.73 9.60 23.35
CA THR A 420 1.60 10.28 24.64
C THR A 420 2.85 11.11 24.87
N ASP A 421 2.74 12.43 25.00
CA ASP A 421 3.91 13.27 25.22
C ASP A 421 4.53 13.08 26.61
N THR A 422 5.68 13.72 26.84
CA THR A 422 6.42 13.61 28.11
C THR A 422 5.68 14.20 29.31
N GLU A 423 4.62 14.98 29.10
CA GLU A 423 3.74 15.53 30.14
C GLU A 423 2.51 14.63 30.39
N GLY A 424 2.41 13.50 29.67
CA GLY A 424 1.31 12.55 29.80
C GLY A 424 0.07 12.91 28.97
N LYS A 425 0.18 13.87 28.04
CA LYS A 425 -0.93 14.30 27.19
C LYS A 425 -0.95 13.52 25.88
N ASP A 426 -2.13 13.05 25.51
CA ASP A 426 -2.37 12.31 24.27
C ASP A 426 -2.40 13.27 23.06
N SER A 427 -1.39 13.15 22.19
CA SER A 427 -1.34 13.79 20.89
C SER A 427 -2.10 12.93 19.88
N ARG A 428 -3.29 13.38 19.48
CA ARG A 428 -4.17 12.66 18.55
C ARG A 428 -3.73 12.72 17.09
N PRO A 429 -3.83 11.63 16.31
CA PRO A 429 -3.29 11.52 14.95
C PRO A 429 -4.09 12.32 13.90
N HIS A 430 -3.42 12.68 12.81
CA HIS A 430 -4.03 13.29 11.62
C HIS A 430 -3.78 12.37 10.42
N ILE A 431 -4.84 11.78 9.89
CA ILE A 431 -4.79 10.69 8.93
C ILE A 431 -5.44 11.11 7.62
N SER A 432 -4.84 10.76 6.48
CA SER A 432 -5.42 10.96 5.15
C SER A 432 -5.58 9.63 4.42
N ILE A 433 -6.64 9.49 3.64
CA ILE A 433 -6.71 8.48 2.57
C ILE A 433 -6.79 9.19 1.21
N VAL A 434 -6.12 8.61 0.22
CA VAL A 434 -6.11 9.08 -1.16
C VAL A 434 -6.53 7.92 -2.06
N CYS A 435 -7.46 8.17 -2.96
CA CYS A 435 -7.96 7.21 -3.93
C CYS A 435 -8.00 7.83 -5.35
N ASN A 436 -8.39 7.01 -6.33
CA ASN A 436 -8.54 7.39 -7.73
C ASN A 436 -9.87 6.84 -8.29
N PHE A 437 -10.98 7.23 -7.68
CA PHE A 437 -12.33 6.76 -8.00
C PHE A 437 -12.95 7.47 -9.21
N THR A 438 -13.91 6.79 -9.83
CA THR A 438 -14.74 7.26 -10.93
C THR A 438 -15.34 8.63 -10.59
N ARG A 439 -15.03 9.65 -11.40
CA ARG A 439 -15.56 11.01 -11.22
C ARG A 439 -17.08 11.08 -11.47
N PRO A 440 -17.79 12.04 -10.85
CA PRO A 440 -19.16 12.34 -11.23
C PRO A 440 -19.24 12.83 -12.68
N THR A 441 -20.39 12.65 -13.31
CA THR A 441 -20.71 13.22 -14.63
C THR A 441 -21.68 14.39 -14.48
N ALA A 442 -22.04 15.05 -15.59
CA ALA A 442 -23.06 16.10 -15.56
C ALA A 442 -24.46 15.59 -15.13
N SER A 443 -24.72 14.28 -15.25
CA SER A 443 -26.03 13.67 -15.04
C SER A 443 -26.08 12.68 -13.88
N ALA A 444 -24.93 12.30 -13.29
CA ALA A 444 -24.85 11.31 -12.23
C ALA A 444 -23.75 11.66 -11.21
N PRO A 445 -23.93 11.31 -9.92
CA PRO A 445 -22.88 11.44 -8.93
C PRO A 445 -21.72 10.49 -9.22
N SER A 446 -20.67 10.51 -8.39
CA SER A 446 -19.61 9.49 -8.47
C SER A 446 -20.22 8.14 -8.11
N LEU A 447 -20.31 7.24 -9.09
CA LEU A 447 -20.83 5.88 -8.93
C LEU A 447 -19.67 4.90 -8.96
N LEU A 448 -19.42 4.24 -7.83
CA LEU A 448 -18.30 3.33 -7.64
C LEU A 448 -18.59 1.97 -8.30
N THR A 449 -17.58 1.40 -8.93
CA THR A 449 -17.49 -0.05 -9.11
C THR A 449 -17.39 -0.75 -7.76
N PHE A 450 -17.69 -2.04 -7.72
CA PHE A 450 -17.55 -2.80 -6.48
C PHE A 450 -16.09 -2.85 -5.99
N ASN A 451 -15.11 -2.85 -6.90
CA ASN A 451 -13.70 -2.80 -6.55
C ASN A 451 -13.27 -1.44 -5.95
N GLU A 452 -13.85 -0.33 -6.40
CA GLU A 452 -13.62 0.97 -5.77
C GLU A 452 -14.24 1.04 -4.37
N LEU A 453 -15.39 0.37 -4.16
CA LEU A 453 -15.98 0.22 -2.83
C LEU A 453 -15.07 -0.57 -1.88
N THR A 454 -14.53 -1.72 -2.31
CA THR A 454 -13.57 -2.48 -1.47
C THR A 454 -12.29 -1.67 -1.22
N THR A 455 -11.79 -0.94 -2.23
CA THR A 455 -10.64 -0.02 -2.07
C THR A 455 -10.91 1.06 -1.02
N LEU A 456 -12.12 1.64 -0.97
CA LEU A 456 -12.49 2.62 0.06
C LEU A 456 -12.38 2.01 1.46
N PHE A 457 -12.91 0.80 1.65
CA PHE A 457 -12.85 0.10 2.95
C PHE A 457 -11.44 -0.34 3.30
N HIS A 458 -10.63 -0.75 2.32
CA HIS A 458 -9.21 -1.07 2.50
C HIS A 458 -8.45 0.11 3.11
N GLU A 459 -8.50 1.27 2.45
CA GLU A 459 -7.80 2.47 2.93
C GLU A 459 -8.36 2.94 4.28
N PHE A 460 -9.67 2.75 4.51
CA PHE A 460 -10.27 3.07 5.78
C PHE A 460 -9.82 2.13 6.91
N GLY A 461 -9.49 0.87 6.62
CA GLY A 461 -8.87 -0.02 7.61
C GLY A 461 -7.49 0.45 8.05
N HIS A 462 -6.65 0.93 7.12
CA HIS A 462 -5.41 1.65 7.45
C HIS A 462 -5.71 2.89 8.28
N ALA A 463 -6.74 3.66 7.89
CA ALA A 463 -7.11 4.87 8.61
C ALA A 463 -7.56 4.58 10.05
N LEU A 464 -8.35 3.52 10.27
CA LEU A 464 -8.75 3.05 11.60
C LEU A 464 -7.54 2.62 12.42
N HIS A 465 -6.57 1.93 11.82
CA HIS A 465 -5.33 1.54 12.49
C HIS A 465 -4.53 2.76 12.97
N GLY A 466 -4.45 3.81 12.15
CA GLY A 466 -3.86 5.09 12.55
C GLY A 466 -4.66 5.83 13.62
N MET A 467 -5.97 6.04 13.39
CA MET A 467 -6.85 6.84 14.24
C MET A 467 -7.08 6.25 15.64
N LEU A 468 -7.10 4.91 15.75
CA LEU A 468 -7.37 4.22 17.01
C LEU A 468 -6.12 3.86 17.81
N SER A 469 -4.94 4.22 17.31
CA SER A 469 -3.68 3.99 18.01
C SER A 469 -3.70 4.63 19.41
N LYS A 470 -3.14 3.92 20.39
CA LYS A 470 -3.05 4.37 21.78
C LYS A 470 -1.75 3.86 22.40
N VAL A 471 -0.65 4.41 21.91
CA VAL A 471 0.72 4.11 22.33
C VAL A 471 1.36 5.29 23.05
N THR A 472 2.51 5.03 23.67
CA THR A 472 3.35 6.05 24.27
C THR A 472 4.24 6.70 23.21
N TYR A 473 4.91 5.91 22.38
CA TYR A 473 5.97 6.41 21.49
C TYR A 473 5.51 6.54 20.03
N PRO A 474 5.79 7.67 19.35
CA PRO A 474 5.32 7.93 17.99
C PRO A 474 5.87 6.93 16.97
N SER A 475 7.12 6.47 17.14
CA SER A 475 7.75 5.47 16.26
C SER A 475 7.11 4.08 16.32
N LEU A 476 6.21 3.83 17.30
CA LEU A 476 5.46 2.58 17.44
C LEU A 476 3.97 2.76 17.13
N SER A 477 3.58 3.96 16.70
CA SER A 477 2.18 4.36 16.57
C SER A 477 1.52 3.88 15.28
N GLY A 478 0.22 3.64 15.34
CA GLY A 478 -0.64 3.35 14.20
C GLY A 478 -0.05 2.30 13.27
N THR A 479 0.13 2.68 12.01
CA THR A 479 0.60 1.80 10.94
C THR A 479 2.12 1.56 10.95
N ASN A 480 2.87 1.99 11.98
CA ASN A 480 4.31 1.74 12.13
C ASN A 480 4.63 0.30 12.59
N VAL A 481 4.01 -0.68 11.94
CA VAL A 481 4.10 -2.13 12.18
C VAL A 481 4.92 -2.83 11.09
N ALA A 482 5.20 -4.11 11.28
CA ALA A 482 5.77 -4.95 10.24
C ALA A 482 4.94 -4.94 8.94
N ARG A 483 5.62 -4.94 7.77
CA ARG A 483 4.95 -4.83 6.45
C ARG A 483 4.00 -5.99 6.16
N ASP A 484 4.30 -7.18 6.67
CA ASP A 484 3.47 -8.39 6.61
C ASP A 484 2.40 -8.48 7.71
N PHE A 485 2.18 -7.38 8.45
CA PHE A 485 1.05 -7.19 9.36
C PHE A 485 0.20 -5.98 8.99
N VAL A 486 0.79 -4.95 8.35
CA VAL A 486 0.11 -3.68 8.11
C VAL A 486 -1.16 -3.83 7.28
N GLU A 487 -1.21 -4.82 6.38
CA GLU A 487 -2.37 -5.05 5.52
C GLU A 487 -3.51 -5.83 6.22
N LEU A 488 -3.31 -6.35 7.44
CA LEU A 488 -4.38 -7.04 8.15
C LEU A 488 -5.58 -6.11 8.41
N PRO A 489 -5.44 -4.93 9.07
CA PRO A 489 -6.57 -4.05 9.30
C PRO A 489 -7.25 -3.54 8.03
N SER A 490 -6.49 -3.28 6.96
CA SER A 490 -7.02 -2.82 5.69
C SER A 490 -7.84 -3.90 4.99
N GLN A 491 -7.25 -5.07 4.74
CA GLN A 491 -7.94 -6.19 4.09
C GLN A 491 -9.12 -6.70 4.91
N LEU A 492 -8.99 -6.73 6.24
CA LEU A 492 -10.10 -7.12 7.11
C LEU A 492 -11.35 -6.28 6.81
N MET A 493 -11.22 -4.95 6.73
CA MET A 493 -12.36 -4.06 6.48
C MET A 493 -13.07 -4.31 5.13
N GLU A 494 -12.37 -4.81 4.11
CA GLU A 494 -12.96 -5.14 2.81
C GLU A 494 -14.08 -6.18 2.91
N ASN A 495 -13.98 -7.09 3.90
CA ASN A 495 -14.94 -8.18 4.07
C ASN A 495 -16.36 -7.64 4.36
N TRP A 496 -16.51 -6.45 4.97
CA TRP A 496 -17.82 -5.85 5.23
C TRP A 496 -18.54 -5.43 3.93
N CYS A 497 -17.83 -5.16 2.83
CA CYS A 497 -18.44 -4.82 1.54
C CYS A 497 -19.26 -5.98 0.95
N TYR A 498 -18.98 -7.21 1.36
CA TYR A 498 -19.68 -8.39 0.89
C TYR A 498 -20.92 -8.70 1.74
N GLU A 499 -21.05 -8.14 2.94
CA GLU A 499 -22.09 -8.53 3.88
C GLU A 499 -23.40 -7.75 3.67
N GLU A 500 -24.52 -8.47 3.61
CA GLU A 500 -25.82 -7.85 3.38
C GLU A 500 -26.14 -6.80 4.44
N GLU A 501 -25.96 -7.15 5.73
CA GLU A 501 -26.23 -6.25 6.84
C GLU A 501 -25.46 -4.92 6.72
N THR A 502 -24.26 -4.94 6.12
CA THR A 502 -23.48 -3.74 5.82
C THR A 502 -24.05 -2.99 4.63
N LEU A 503 -24.27 -3.66 3.50
CA LEU A 503 -24.75 -3.01 2.28
C LEU A 503 -26.12 -2.35 2.50
N ARG A 504 -26.97 -2.93 3.36
CA ARG A 504 -28.25 -2.34 3.76
C ARG A 504 -28.14 -0.98 4.46
N LEU A 505 -26.96 -0.63 4.99
CA LEU A 505 -26.74 0.67 5.62
C LEU A 505 -26.70 1.83 4.62
N PHE A 506 -26.35 1.56 3.35
CA PHE A 506 -26.09 2.64 2.40
C PHE A 506 -26.36 2.33 0.92
N ALA A 507 -26.31 1.07 0.49
CA ALA A 507 -26.41 0.69 -0.91
C ALA A 507 -27.85 0.84 -1.42
N THR A 508 -28.16 2.04 -1.91
CA THR A 508 -29.48 2.45 -2.40
C THR A 508 -29.32 3.13 -3.75
N HIS A 509 -30.26 2.91 -4.66
CA HIS A 509 -30.21 3.45 -6.01
C HIS A 509 -30.24 4.97 -5.97
N TYR A 510 -29.26 5.63 -6.59
CA TYR A 510 -29.06 7.07 -6.46
C TYR A 510 -30.24 7.93 -6.93
N GLN A 511 -31.09 7.42 -7.84
CA GLN A 511 -32.28 8.14 -8.34
C GLN A 511 -33.57 7.76 -7.62
N THR A 512 -33.74 6.49 -7.23
CA THR A 512 -35.03 5.96 -6.77
C THR A 512 -35.06 5.77 -5.26
N GLY A 513 -33.90 5.70 -4.62
CA GLY A 513 -33.75 5.36 -3.20
C GLY A 513 -34.02 3.89 -2.88
N GLU A 514 -34.32 3.05 -3.87
CA GLU A 514 -34.58 1.63 -3.65
C GLU A 514 -33.30 0.91 -3.18
N PRO A 515 -33.38 0.00 -2.20
CA PRO A 515 -32.21 -0.69 -1.70
C PRO A 515 -31.69 -1.72 -2.72
N LEU A 516 -30.39 -2.01 -2.65
CA LEU A 516 -29.78 -3.06 -3.47
C LEU A 516 -30.53 -4.40 -3.30
N PRO A 517 -30.93 -5.07 -4.40
CA PRO A 517 -31.57 -6.37 -4.32
C PRO A 517 -30.68 -7.41 -3.61
N ILE A 518 -31.27 -8.18 -2.69
CA ILE A 518 -30.54 -9.18 -1.88
C ILE A 518 -29.86 -10.25 -2.74
N GLU A 519 -30.54 -10.67 -3.80
CA GLU A 519 -30.05 -11.64 -4.78
C GLU A 519 -28.73 -11.20 -5.43
N TRP A 520 -28.49 -9.90 -5.55
CA TRP A 520 -27.26 -9.37 -6.15
C TRP A 520 -26.09 -9.44 -5.17
N VAL A 521 -26.34 -9.29 -3.85
CA VAL A 521 -25.30 -9.47 -2.82
C VAL A 521 -24.75 -10.89 -2.85
N GLN A 522 -25.63 -11.89 -2.93
CA GLN A 522 -25.21 -13.28 -3.01
C GLN A 522 -24.42 -13.56 -4.29
N LYS A 523 -24.87 -13.02 -5.44
CA LYS A 523 -24.14 -13.11 -6.70
C LYS A 523 -22.78 -12.41 -6.66
N ILE A 524 -22.64 -11.28 -5.95
CA ILE A 524 -21.34 -10.62 -5.74
C ILE A 524 -20.40 -11.53 -4.97
N LYS A 525 -20.87 -12.19 -3.90
CA LYS A 525 -20.06 -13.14 -3.13
C LYS A 525 -19.61 -14.32 -4.00
N GLU A 526 -20.52 -14.91 -4.75
CA GLU A 526 -20.22 -16.02 -5.67
C GLU A 526 -19.29 -15.60 -6.82
N ALA A 527 -19.47 -14.39 -7.34
CA ALA A 527 -18.57 -13.80 -8.33
C ALA A 527 -17.20 -13.43 -7.74
N GLY A 528 -17.09 -13.25 -6.43
CA GLY A 528 -15.84 -12.92 -5.73
C GLY A 528 -14.82 -14.06 -5.75
N VAL A 529 -15.26 -15.31 -5.87
CA VAL A 529 -14.39 -16.49 -6.02
C VAL A 529 -14.13 -16.87 -7.48
N PHE A 530 -14.71 -16.12 -8.43
CA PHE A 530 -14.59 -16.42 -9.84
C PHE A 530 -13.17 -16.16 -10.35
N MET A 531 -12.53 -17.19 -10.93
CA MET A 531 -11.15 -17.14 -11.44
C MET A 531 -10.09 -16.87 -10.36
N GLU A 532 -10.41 -17.14 -9.10
CA GLU A 532 -9.51 -16.86 -7.98
C GLU A 532 -8.22 -17.71 -8.05
N GLY A 533 -8.27 -18.92 -8.61
CA GLY A 533 -7.07 -19.70 -8.88
C GLY A 533 -6.10 -18.95 -9.81
N LEU A 534 -6.57 -18.50 -10.96
CA LEU A 534 -5.79 -17.71 -11.93
C LEU A 534 -5.23 -16.41 -11.31
N LEU A 535 -6.08 -15.66 -10.61
CA LEU A 535 -5.70 -14.40 -9.96
C LEU A 535 -4.68 -14.61 -8.83
N SER A 536 -4.86 -15.66 -8.03
CA SER A 536 -3.92 -16.04 -6.96
C SER A 536 -2.56 -16.44 -7.53
N VAL A 537 -2.49 -17.28 -8.56
CA VAL A 537 -1.19 -17.66 -9.18
C VAL A 537 -0.48 -16.42 -9.75
N ARG A 538 -1.21 -15.48 -10.35
CA ARG A 538 -0.64 -14.20 -10.79
C ARG A 538 -0.06 -13.39 -9.62
N GLN A 539 -0.77 -13.28 -8.50
CA GLN A 539 -0.26 -12.57 -7.31
C GLN A 539 0.96 -13.26 -6.71
N LEU A 540 0.99 -14.60 -6.70
CA LEU A 540 2.15 -15.38 -6.25
C LEU A 540 3.37 -15.16 -7.14
N ASN A 541 3.20 -15.06 -8.47
CA ASN A 541 4.30 -14.75 -9.39
C ASN A 541 5.03 -13.44 -9.01
N PHE A 542 4.29 -12.40 -8.60
CA PHE A 542 4.90 -11.16 -8.12
C PHE A 542 5.68 -11.35 -6.81
N GLY A 543 5.19 -12.19 -5.90
CA GLY A 543 5.90 -12.55 -4.67
C GLY A 543 7.20 -13.31 -4.95
N PHE A 544 7.15 -14.30 -5.85
CA PHE A 544 8.34 -15.03 -6.29
C PHE A 544 9.35 -14.12 -6.99
N LEU A 545 8.89 -13.24 -7.89
CA LEU A 545 9.75 -12.29 -8.59
C LEU A 545 10.45 -11.31 -7.63
N ASP A 546 9.71 -10.77 -6.66
CA ASP A 546 10.28 -9.91 -5.62
C ASP A 546 11.35 -10.64 -4.80
N MET A 547 11.06 -11.84 -4.30
CA MET A 547 12.02 -12.62 -3.54
C MET A 547 13.27 -12.93 -4.39
N ALA A 548 13.08 -13.36 -5.63
CA ALA A 548 14.18 -13.65 -6.55
C ALA A 548 15.10 -12.43 -6.73
N TRP A 549 14.57 -11.23 -6.99
CA TRP A 549 15.39 -10.01 -7.11
C TRP A 549 16.25 -9.71 -5.88
N HIS A 550 15.81 -10.13 -4.70
CA HIS A 550 16.44 -9.78 -3.42
C HIS A 550 17.22 -10.93 -2.78
N THR A 551 17.23 -12.11 -3.39
CA THR A 551 18.05 -13.26 -3.02
C THR A 551 19.00 -13.73 -4.13
N TYR A 552 18.88 -13.18 -5.35
CA TYR A 552 19.70 -13.63 -6.48
C TYR A 552 21.20 -13.34 -6.24
N PRO A 553 22.08 -14.35 -6.32
CA PRO A 553 23.51 -14.13 -6.20
C PRO A 553 24.07 -13.52 -7.48
N HIS A 554 25.09 -12.68 -7.36
CA HIS A 554 25.82 -12.12 -8.50
C HIS A 554 24.96 -11.30 -9.48
N LEU A 555 24.09 -10.42 -8.96
CA LEU A 555 23.27 -9.51 -9.77
C LEU A 555 24.09 -8.68 -10.77
N GLU A 556 25.37 -8.40 -10.47
CA GLU A 556 26.28 -7.69 -11.37
C GLU A 556 26.57 -8.44 -12.70
N ARG A 557 26.18 -9.71 -12.79
CA ARG A 557 26.32 -10.56 -13.98
C ARG A 557 25.00 -10.76 -14.72
N LEU A 558 23.91 -10.14 -14.25
CA LEU A 558 22.60 -10.28 -14.87
C LEU A 558 22.53 -9.36 -16.09
N GLU A 559 22.59 -9.95 -17.28
CA GLU A 559 22.61 -9.19 -18.55
C GLU A 559 21.21 -8.88 -19.09
N ASP A 560 20.21 -9.74 -18.83
CA ASP A 560 18.86 -9.58 -19.38
C ASP A 560 17.76 -9.79 -18.31
N ILE A 561 17.03 -8.72 -18.04
CA ILE A 561 15.93 -8.69 -17.08
C ILE A 561 14.77 -9.57 -17.56
N ARG A 562 14.51 -9.63 -18.87
CA ARG A 562 13.40 -10.42 -19.41
C ARG A 562 13.61 -11.91 -19.19
N THR A 563 14.80 -12.42 -19.53
CA THR A 563 15.17 -13.81 -19.29
C THR A 563 15.13 -14.15 -17.79
N PHE A 564 15.57 -13.21 -16.92
CA PHE A 564 15.45 -13.36 -15.48
C PHE A 564 13.98 -13.56 -15.04
N GLU A 565 13.11 -12.64 -15.43
CA GLU A 565 11.68 -12.70 -15.08
C GLU A 565 11.02 -13.98 -15.60
N GLN A 566 11.29 -14.36 -16.85
CA GLN A 566 10.76 -15.58 -17.45
C GLN A 566 11.22 -16.84 -16.72
N THR A 567 12.48 -16.86 -16.24
CA THR A 567 13.01 -17.98 -15.46
C THR A 567 12.29 -18.10 -14.12
N VAL A 568 12.08 -16.98 -13.42
CA VAL A 568 11.39 -16.97 -12.12
C VAL A 568 9.90 -17.35 -12.28
N ALA A 569 9.25 -16.87 -13.34
CA ALA A 569 7.82 -17.07 -13.57
C ALA A 569 7.45 -18.52 -13.97
N LYS A 570 8.44 -19.38 -14.25
CA LYS A 570 8.24 -20.73 -14.79
C LYS A 570 7.29 -21.59 -13.95
N GLU A 571 7.42 -21.57 -12.63
CA GLU A 571 6.55 -22.36 -11.75
C GLU A 571 5.12 -21.81 -11.66
N THR A 572 4.93 -20.51 -11.90
CA THR A 572 3.62 -19.85 -11.97
C THR A 572 3.08 -19.71 -13.39
N GLN A 573 3.77 -20.26 -14.40
CA GLN A 573 3.40 -20.06 -15.79
C GLN A 573 2.12 -20.83 -16.12
N LEU A 574 1.08 -20.08 -16.52
CA LEU A 574 -0.22 -20.61 -16.91
C LEU A 574 -0.48 -20.48 -18.43
N TYR A 575 0.19 -19.52 -19.06
CA TYR A 575 -0.02 -19.15 -20.46
C TYR A 575 1.27 -19.27 -21.26
N PRO A 576 1.20 -19.30 -22.61
CA PRO A 576 2.39 -19.14 -23.44
C PRO A 576 3.19 -17.87 -23.06
N THR A 577 4.51 -17.95 -23.21
CA THR A 577 5.41 -16.83 -22.91
C THR A 577 5.17 -15.68 -23.89
N VAL A 578 5.06 -14.46 -23.37
CA VAL A 578 4.99 -13.23 -24.17
C VAL A 578 6.38 -12.60 -24.18
N GLU A 579 7.12 -12.73 -25.27
CA GLU A 579 8.54 -12.34 -25.35
C GLU A 579 8.82 -10.86 -25.03
N ALA A 580 7.86 -9.97 -25.34
CA ALA A 580 7.99 -8.54 -25.11
C ALA A 580 7.68 -8.12 -23.65
N MET A 581 7.11 -9.00 -22.84
CA MET A 581 6.71 -8.69 -21.46
C MET A 581 7.94 -8.51 -20.56
N CYS A 582 7.98 -7.40 -19.82
CA CYS A 582 9.00 -7.08 -18.83
C CYS A 582 8.42 -6.13 -17.79
N ILE A 583 8.09 -6.64 -16.59
CA ILE A 583 7.30 -5.90 -15.61
C ILE A 583 8.13 -5.19 -14.55
N SER A 584 9.36 -5.64 -14.26
CA SER A 584 10.22 -5.04 -13.23
C SER A 584 10.46 -3.55 -13.45
N PRO A 585 10.66 -3.04 -14.68
CA PRO A 585 10.86 -1.60 -14.93
C PRO A 585 9.65 -0.71 -14.57
N ALA A 586 8.47 -1.29 -14.35
CA ALA A 586 7.28 -0.61 -13.86
C ALA A 586 6.79 -1.14 -12.49
N PHE A 587 7.51 -2.10 -11.86
CA PHE A 587 7.11 -2.73 -10.61
C PHE A 587 7.42 -1.83 -9.38
N SER A 588 6.65 -0.75 -9.28
CA SER A 588 6.85 0.33 -8.30
C SER A 588 6.87 -0.15 -6.84
N HIS A 589 6.06 -1.15 -6.47
CA HIS A 589 6.01 -1.68 -5.11
C HIS A 589 7.39 -2.03 -4.55
N ILE A 590 8.24 -2.66 -5.36
CA ILE A 590 9.53 -3.18 -4.92
C ILE A 590 10.70 -2.29 -5.33
N PHE A 591 10.59 -1.45 -6.37
CA PHE A 591 11.70 -0.59 -6.82
C PHE A 591 11.60 0.87 -6.38
N SER A 592 10.42 1.41 -6.09
CA SER A 592 10.25 2.78 -5.58
C SER A 592 9.37 2.87 -4.33
N GLY A 593 8.68 1.78 -3.97
CA GLY A 593 7.83 1.63 -2.80
C GLY A 593 8.49 0.92 -1.62
N GLY A 594 7.65 0.50 -0.68
CA GLY A 594 8.06 -0.09 0.60
C GLY A 594 8.06 -1.63 0.67
N TYR A 595 7.91 -2.33 -0.47
CA TYR A 595 7.66 -3.79 -0.51
C TYR A 595 8.83 -4.60 -1.10
N ALA A 596 10.04 -4.04 -1.18
CA ALA A 596 11.22 -4.80 -1.58
C ALA A 596 11.52 -5.94 -0.59
N ALA A 597 11.57 -7.19 -1.06
CA ALA A 597 11.56 -8.40 -0.24
C ALA A 597 10.38 -8.42 0.76
N GLY A 598 9.20 -8.07 0.25
CA GLY A 598 7.99 -7.82 1.02
C GLY A 598 6.71 -7.87 0.21
N TYR A 599 6.72 -8.18 -1.09
CA TYR A 599 5.47 -8.25 -1.86
C TYR A 599 4.58 -9.42 -1.41
N TYR A 600 5.18 -10.50 -0.88
CA TYR A 600 4.44 -11.61 -0.26
C TYR A 600 3.52 -11.15 0.88
N SER A 601 3.79 -9.99 1.50
CA SER A 601 3.02 -9.43 2.61
C SER A 601 1.53 -9.27 2.30
N TYR A 602 1.15 -9.08 1.03
CA TYR A 602 -0.26 -9.04 0.62
C TYR A 602 -0.95 -10.38 0.86
N LYS A 603 -0.40 -11.49 0.35
CA LYS A 603 -0.98 -12.83 0.57
C LYS A 603 -0.82 -13.28 2.02
N TRP A 604 0.27 -12.90 2.69
CA TRP A 604 0.48 -13.18 4.11
C TRP A 604 -0.59 -12.54 4.99
N SER A 605 -0.88 -11.26 4.75
CA SER A 605 -1.93 -10.55 5.46
C SER A 605 -3.32 -11.03 5.05
N GLU A 606 -3.48 -11.51 3.82
CA GLU A 606 -4.72 -12.11 3.34
C GLU A 606 -5.03 -13.47 4.03
N VAL A 607 -4.03 -14.10 4.64
CA VAL A 607 -4.25 -15.24 5.54
C VAL A 607 -4.69 -14.76 6.92
N LEU A 608 -4.07 -13.70 7.43
CA LEU A 608 -4.45 -13.07 8.71
C LEU A 608 -5.89 -12.55 8.64
N ASP A 609 -6.27 -11.89 7.55
CA ASP A 609 -7.58 -11.24 7.42
C ASP A 609 -8.71 -12.28 7.29
N ALA A 610 -8.52 -13.33 6.49
CA ALA A 610 -9.50 -14.39 6.30
C ALA A 610 -9.77 -15.11 7.63
N ASP A 611 -8.70 -15.43 8.36
CA ASP A 611 -8.77 -16.10 9.66
C ASP A 611 -9.32 -15.17 10.76
N ALA A 612 -9.02 -13.87 10.72
CA ALA A 612 -9.60 -12.87 11.61
C ALA A 612 -11.10 -12.66 11.34
N PHE A 613 -11.51 -12.58 10.08
CA PHE A 613 -12.90 -12.36 9.70
C PHE A 613 -13.80 -13.56 10.02
N GLU A 614 -13.27 -14.79 10.01
CA GLU A 614 -14.01 -15.97 10.51
C GLU A 614 -14.49 -15.78 11.96
N VAL A 615 -13.69 -15.14 12.82
CA VAL A 615 -14.10 -14.84 14.20
C VAL A 615 -15.29 -13.87 14.25
N PHE A 616 -15.33 -12.89 13.35
CA PHE A 616 -16.48 -11.99 13.22
C PHE A 616 -17.70 -12.73 12.67
N LYS A 617 -17.53 -13.56 11.64
CA LYS A 617 -18.65 -14.35 11.09
C LYS A 617 -19.28 -15.29 12.13
N GLU A 618 -18.46 -15.96 12.93
CA GLU A 618 -18.92 -16.88 13.99
C GLU A 618 -19.71 -16.16 15.10
N ALA A 619 -19.31 -14.92 15.44
CA ALA A 619 -19.92 -14.15 16.52
C ALA A 619 -21.01 -13.17 16.07
N GLY A 620 -21.14 -12.94 14.76
CA GLY A 620 -21.89 -11.85 14.13
C GLY A 620 -20.95 -10.71 13.69
N ILE A 621 -21.11 -10.23 12.45
CA ILE A 621 -20.14 -9.31 11.81
C ILE A 621 -20.03 -7.93 12.47
N PHE A 622 -21.03 -7.56 13.28
CA PHE A 622 -21.05 -6.34 14.11
C PHE A 622 -20.94 -6.64 15.61
N ASN A 623 -20.40 -7.81 15.98
CA ASN A 623 -20.21 -8.18 17.38
C ASN A 623 -19.22 -7.22 18.06
N THR A 624 -19.72 -6.45 19.04
CA THR A 624 -18.95 -5.41 19.72
C THR A 624 -17.87 -5.97 20.65
N GLU A 625 -18.01 -7.20 21.15
CA GLU A 625 -16.98 -7.85 21.97
C GLU A 625 -15.77 -8.23 21.11
N VAL A 626 -16.01 -8.85 19.95
CA VAL A 626 -14.94 -9.18 18.98
C VAL A 626 -14.29 -7.90 18.45
N ALA A 627 -15.08 -6.88 18.10
CA ALA A 627 -14.57 -5.58 17.66
C ALA A 627 -13.73 -4.90 18.75
N THR A 628 -14.20 -4.89 20.00
CA THR A 628 -13.43 -4.34 21.14
C THR A 628 -12.12 -5.08 21.35
N ARG A 629 -12.12 -6.42 21.21
CA ARG A 629 -10.90 -7.23 21.29
C ARG A 629 -9.96 -6.90 20.14
N PHE A 630 -10.45 -6.80 18.90
CA PHE A 630 -9.62 -6.42 17.76
C PHE A 630 -9.02 -5.02 17.93
N ARG A 631 -9.81 -4.03 18.38
CA ARG A 631 -9.32 -2.69 18.71
C ARG A 631 -8.23 -2.74 19.77
N ARG A 632 -8.44 -3.49 20.86
CA ARG A 632 -7.52 -3.57 22.01
C ARG A 632 -6.20 -4.27 21.67
N GLU A 633 -6.26 -5.36 20.91
CA GLU A 633 -5.07 -6.18 20.63
C GLU A 633 -4.37 -5.78 19.34
N VAL A 634 -5.06 -5.18 18.36
CA VAL A 634 -4.50 -4.83 17.05
C VAL A 634 -4.50 -3.31 16.84
N LEU A 635 -5.66 -2.69 16.63
CA LEU A 635 -5.73 -1.30 16.15
C LEU A 635 -5.12 -0.27 17.10
N SER A 636 -5.19 -0.49 18.42
CA SER A 636 -4.66 0.45 19.42
C SER A 636 -3.19 0.24 19.76
N LYS A 637 -2.58 -0.85 19.31
CA LYS A 637 -1.25 -1.27 19.76
C LYS A 637 -0.12 -0.80 18.86
N GLY A 638 -0.39 -0.52 17.59
CA GLY A 638 0.66 -0.31 16.61
C GLY A 638 1.74 -1.39 16.77
N SER A 639 3.01 -0.98 16.83
CA SER A 639 4.14 -1.89 17.07
C SER A 639 4.67 -1.81 18.52
N SER A 640 3.77 -1.63 19.49
CA SER A 640 4.11 -1.62 20.93
C SER A 640 4.59 -2.99 21.43
N GLU A 641 4.25 -4.07 20.73
CA GLU A 641 4.67 -5.44 21.00
C GLU A 641 4.81 -6.20 19.68
N LYS A 642 5.38 -7.42 19.69
CA LYS A 642 5.49 -8.25 18.48
C LYS A 642 4.11 -8.57 17.90
N GLU A 643 3.94 -8.33 16.61
CA GLU A 643 2.67 -8.42 15.88
C GLU A 643 2.05 -9.83 15.94
N MET A 644 2.84 -10.90 15.85
CA MET A 644 2.34 -12.27 16.04
C MET A 644 1.78 -12.50 17.45
N THR A 645 2.34 -11.85 18.47
CA THR A 645 1.82 -11.95 19.84
C THR A 645 0.47 -11.25 19.96
N LEU A 646 0.35 -10.06 19.35
CA LEU A 646 -0.90 -9.31 19.27
C LEU A 646 -1.99 -10.11 18.56
N TYR A 647 -1.65 -10.70 17.40
CA TYR A 647 -2.57 -11.55 16.64
C TYR A 647 -3.05 -12.75 17.45
N LYS A 648 -2.14 -13.49 18.11
CA LYS A 648 -2.50 -14.62 18.97
C LYS A 648 -3.44 -14.25 20.11
N ARG A 649 -3.28 -13.07 20.72
CA ARG A 649 -4.21 -12.60 21.78
C ARG A 649 -5.60 -12.29 21.23
N PHE A 650 -5.67 -11.73 20.03
CA PHE A 650 -6.95 -11.50 19.36
C PHE A 650 -7.61 -12.81 18.93
N ARG A 651 -6.86 -13.67 18.24
CA ARG A 651 -7.36 -14.85 17.53
C ARG A 651 -7.47 -16.11 18.39
N GLY A 652 -6.61 -16.24 19.39
CA GLY A 652 -6.43 -17.43 20.24
C GLY A 652 -5.44 -18.47 19.69
N LYS A 653 -4.94 -18.30 18.46
CA LYS A 653 -4.02 -19.24 17.79
C LYS A 653 -3.18 -18.51 16.73
N GLU A 654 -2.21 -19.23 16.15
CA GLU A 654 -1.52 -18.79 14.93
C GLU A 654 -2.48 -18.84 13.72
N PRO A 655 -2.27 -17.95 12.73
CA PRO A 655 -3.02 -17.99 11.49
C PRO A 655 -2.71 -19.27 10.69
N SER A 656 -3.68 -19.72 9.90
CA SER A 656 -3.53 -20.85 8.95
C SER A 656 -4.08 -20.46 7.59
N ILE A 657 -3.49 -20.95 6.51
CA ILE A 657 -3.98 -20.71 5.14
C ILE A 657 -5.40 -21.24 4.92
N ASP A 658 -5.89 -22.15 5.76
CA ASP A 658 -7.19 -22.82 5.57
C ASP A 658 -8.36 -21.85 5.41
N ALA A 659 -8.37 -20.74 6.16
CA ALA A 659 -9.42 -19.72 6.07
C ALA A 659 -9.39 -19.02 4.71
N LEU A 660 -8.19 -18.70 4.21
CA LEU A 660 -8.00 -18.13 2.89
C LEU A 660 -8.42 -19.11 1.79
N MET A 661 -8.03 -20.38 1.90
CA MET A 661 -8.41 -21.41 0.93
C MET A 661 -9.93 -21.60 0.85
N ARG A 662 -10.63 -21.63 2.01
CA ARG A 662 -12.11 -21.64 2.04
C ARG A 662 -12.70 -20.40 1.39
N ARG A 663 -12.16 -19.21 1.68
CA ARG A 663 -12.62 -17.95 1.09
C ARG A 663 -12.42 -17.93 -0.42
N ALA A 664 -11.30 -18.46 -0.92
CA ALA A 664 -11.00 -18.59 -2.34
C ALA A 664 -11.83 -19.68 -3.05
N GLY A 665 -12.66 -20.43 -2.32
CA GLY A 665 -13.47 -21.52 -2.87
C GLY A 665 -12.65 -22.77 -3.22
N PHE A 666 -11.47 -22.94 -2.65
CA PHE A 666 -10.61 -24.10 -2.92
C PHE A 666 -11.04 -25.31 -2.07
N ASP A 667 -11.06 -26.48 -2.70
CA ASP A 667 -11.39 -27.77 -2.09
C ASP A 667 -10.23 -28.23 -1.17
N LEU A 668 -10.44 -28.18 0.15
CA LEU A 668 -9.43 -28.54 1.15
C LEU A 668 -9.24 -30.06 1.32
N ASP A 669 -10.16 -30.88 0.81
CA ASP A 669 -10.20 -32.33 1.04
C ASP A 669 -9.43 -33.15 -0.01
N LYS A 670 -8.79 -32.50 -0.98
CA LYS A 670 -7.84 -33.15 -1.91
C LYS A 670 -6.41 -32.97 -1.40
N ARG A 671 -5.99 -33.88 -0.53
CA ARG A 671 -4.59 -34.11 -0.19
C ARG A 671 -3.96 -35.13 -1.11
#